data_AF-A0A3M1T2L6-F1
#
_entry.id   AF-A0A3M1T2L6-F1
#
_cell.length_a   1.000
_cell.length_b   1.000
_cell.length_c   1.000
_cell.angle_alpha   90.00
_cell.angle_beta   90.00
_cell.angle_gamma   90.00
#
_symmetry.space_group_name_H-M   'P 1'
#
loop_
_entity.id
_entity.type
_entity.pdbx_description
1 polymer ?
#
loop_
_entity_poly.entity_id
_entity_poly.type
_entity_poly.pdbx_seq_one_letter_code
_entity_poly.pdbx_strand_id
1 'polypeptide(L)'
;MPSFRCASWATVAVAFLSAVARAQPLSETLLADLEAGLRSEREAVAERAAERVERLAKSVEAPERLLPLVERAVLSRFGTEEYGVVGCGQTAFARVAERAERGAPVLASLERLLARLRPSLLREWIASELNELARRFPTESLESIGRLLGDRQGSVREHAISSLFEAAGRAAPARFLPWADAQLAAEGLRPAVRTELVLGAKRSLGLAAKVPAERSGEYRALLDRLVESARSEVVRELAREARAALEMRELERSERRDRFAAYRRADGRLDWGRLFRAPFASERGSAAEDFAPRRSGPAGEVVKGFLPDVVATEVFKTVRGAAAEWARAEAAAGAPGAAERASALETLEVRYLETNDIVARRRGRTVEVSYGLLHEVYARSMKLMESGAVSAGERGMYQARVLGLVFAHEIAHVLGLRAERPADARAVRLVWSSLLAPANAAQAEVALRGTIDLFDRPSGARAFDTLLYRLRSFFRYGLPGGRLEAMRRAARDEPDPLARYRRADGTVVWASVAKDRALVEGAGLAKFGLALFLKELAHVAASGDRARAEEFFDYLQTTDFYAHYGLFVAGARLGEVAYARYLSQYVRPRFVSGILQRNLALATGMALPLIVDGRFEGRAFAISFASLGLSSALVSFGVQSLAWATGLRRAQSAGLLARFGPAAGRLARLGGWFYTVGELAVVLYFADRIEEEWRERLDERRERRALGEAAERLVAELSSPEATVAQVRAALREHRDAWIGYRDRLYAPLEAEEVRLARRLEGLARAAKLSEDERRALGARTRRLPHLRSELEERHGSVGEYLEGRDAEERARLQRDVDRLMSDYDARRAELFRGVYEEGRREGDFLAGTDPAELFAPPEDGAGGIFARWRRERAGAALGRLVAERAAKNRLQAYEDEEALLAALARFLQDAGRGERAALIGEELERVRRLHAADARLARGEAVVESRGGLEERLRELDGDEGRR
;
A
#
# COMPACT_ATOMS: atom_id res chain seq x y z
N MET A 1 -11.22 -41.43 -3.18
CA MET A 1 -9.79 -41.36 -2.78
C MET A 1 -9.68 -41.34 -1.27
N PRO A 2 -9.35 -42.45 -0.57
CA PRO A 2 -9.13 -42.40 0.88
C PRO A 2 -7.73 -42.89 1.29
N SER A 3 -7.04 -42.14 2.17
CA SER A 3 -6.08 -42.67 3.19
C SER A 3 -5.22 -41.64 3.95
N PHE A 4 -5.36 -40.31 3.78
CA PHE A 4 -4.39 -39.36 4.37
C PHE A 4 -4.80 -38.55 5.62
N ARG A 5 -5.96 -38.78 6.28
CA ARG A 5 -6.50 -37.81 7.28
C ARG A 5 -6.44 -38.17 8.78
N CYS A 6 -6.01 -39.37 9.20
CA CYS A 6 -5.97 -39.72 10.64
C CYS A 6 -4.60 -39.56 11.33
N ALA A 7 -3.51 -39.32 10.60
CA ALA A 7 -2.16 -39.29 11.21
C ALA A 7 -1.79 -37.96 11.89
N SER A 8 -2.50 -36.85 11.66
CA SER A 8 -2.00 -35.53 12.07
C SER A 8 -2.25 -35.18 13.54
N TRP A 9 -3.37 -35.59 14.15
CA TRP A 9 -3.75 -35.12 15.48
C TRP A 9 -3.19 -35.94 16.63
N ALA A 10 -3.05 -37.26 16.46
CA ALA A 10 -2.30 -38.11 17.39
C ALA A 10 -0.82 -37.65 17.47
N THR A 11 -0.25 -37.21 16.35
CA THR A 11 1.11 -36.67 16.29
C THR A 11 1.25 -35.36 17.07
N VAL A 12 0.23 -34.49 17.04
CA VAL A 12 0.25 -33.20 17.77
C VAL A 12 0.03 -33.39 19.27
N ALA A 13 -0.86 -34.28 19.69
CA ALA A 13 -1.08 -34.58 21.12
C ALA A 13 0.11 -35.32 21.75
N VAL A 14 0.72 -36.26 21.01
CA VAL A 14 1.98 -36.90 21.42
C VAL A 14 3.13 -35.90 21.44
N ALA A 15 3.19 -34.93 20.51
CA ALA A 15 4.20 -33.88 20.52
C ALA A 15 4.04 -32.92 21.72
N PHE A 16 2.80 -32.58 22.11
CA PHE A 16 2.52 -31.69 23.24
C PHE A 16 2.76 -32.36 24.59
N LEU A 17 2.27 -33.59 24.80
CA LEU A 17 2.55 -34.37 26.01
C LEU A 17 4.04 -34.75 26.12
N SER A 18 4.70 -34.98 24.98
CA SER A 18 6.15 -35.11 24.95
C SER A 18 6.87 -33.80 25.30
N ALA A 19 6.36 -32.64 24.90
CA ALA A 19 6.99 -31.36 25.22
C ALA A 19 6.93 -31.05 26.73
N VAL A 20 5.80 -31.37 27.38
CA VAL A 20 5.63 -31.18 28.84
C VAL A 20 6.44 -32.22 29.64
N ALA A 21 6.57 -33.46 29.14
CA ALA A 21 7.44 -34.48 29.76
C ALA A 21 8.95 -34.27 29.49
N ARG A 22 9.33 -33.34 28.61
CA ARG A 22 10.73 -33.12 28.15
C ARG A 22 11.49 -32.01 28.86
N ALA A 23 10.88 -31.29 29.81
CA ALA A 23 11.64 -30.51 30.79
C ALA A 23 12.28 -31.49 31.81
N GLN A 24 13.12 -32.41 31.33
CA GLN A 24 13.91 -33.25 32.21
C GLN A 24 15.03 -32.38 32.79
N PRO A 25 15.14 -32.26 34.12
CA PRO A 25 16.36 -31.72 34.70
C PRO A 25 17.53 -32.58 34.22
N LEU A 26 18.55 -31.95 33.65
CA LEU A 26 19.78 -32.63 33.25
C LEU A 26 20.44 -33.20 34.51
N SER A 27 20.30 -34.51 34.72
CA SER A 27 21.00 -35.21 35.79
C SER A 27 22.48 -35.38 35.43
N GLU A 28 23.35 -35.29 36.44
CA GLU A 28 24.79 -35.51 36.25
C GLU A 28 25.08 -36.92 35.70
N THR A 29 24.27 -37.91 36.07
CA THR A 29 24.34 -39.28 35.53
C THR A 29 24.11 -39.31 34.02
N LEU A 30 23.07 -38.63 33.51
CA LEU A 30 22.79 -38.57 32.08
C LEU A 30 23.93 -37.89 31.31
N LEU A 31 24.49 -36.81 31.87
CA LEU A 31 25.63 -36.12 31.26
C LEU A 31 26.87 -37.04 31.19
N ALA A 32 27.16 -37.77 32.27
CA ALA A 32 28.26 -38.72 32.32
C ALA A 32 28.07 -39.89 31.33
N ASP A 33 26.85 -40.42 31.21
CA ASP A 33 26.52 -41.50 30.27
C ASP A 33 26.67 -41.05 28.81
N LEU A 34 26.20 -39.85 28.47
CA LEU A 34 26.39 -39.27 27.14
C LEU A 34 27.86 -38.99 26.87
N GLU A 35 28.60 -38.56 27.88
CA GLU A 35 30.04 -38.35 27.76
C GLU A 35 30.79 -39.65 27.46
N ALA A 36 30.47 -40.73 28.17
CA ALA A 36 31.03 -42.06 27.96
C ALA A 36 30.64 -42.60 26.56
N GLY A 37 29.39 -42.39 26.15
CA GLY A 37 28.91 -42.77 24.82
C GLY A 37 29.68 -42.07 23.70
N LEU A 38 29.89 -40.76 23.80
CA LEU A 38 30.68 -39.98 22.85
C LEU A 38 32.18 -40.36 22.83
N ARG A 39 32.71 -40.94 23.91
CA ARG A 39 34.09 -41.46 23.97
C ARG A 39 34.22 -42.89 23.42
N SER A 40 33.10 -43.56 23.13
CA SER A 40 33.14 -44.95 22.67
C SER A 40 33.91 -45.08 21.37
N GLU A 41 34.73 -46.13 21.26
CA GLU A 41 35.40 -46.47 20.01
C GLU A 41 34.45 -47.08 18.97
N ARG A 42 33.21 -47.40 19.35
CA ARG A 42 32.18 -47.92 18.46
C ARG A 42 31.35 -46.76 17.90
N GLU A 43 31.46 -46.52 16.60
CA GLU A 43 30.77 -45.43 15.88
C GLU A 43 29.27 -45.37 16.21
N ALA A 44 28.56 -46.49 16.12
CA ALA A 44 27.11 -46.55 16.40
C ALA A 44 26.73 -46.21 17.86
N VAL A 45 27.67 -46.29 18.82
CA VAL A 45 27.42 -45.85 20.21
C VAL A 45 27.64 -44.35 20.32
N ALA A 46 28.72 -43.83 19.73
CA ALA A 46 29.02 -42.40 19.69
C ALA A 46 27.93 -41.61 18.93
N GLU A 47 27.42 -42.15 17.82
CA GLU A 47 26.36 -41.54 17.03
C GLU A 47 25.04 -41.44 17.81
N ARG A 48 24.62 -42.53 18.47
CA ARG A 48 23.43 -42.51 19.33
C ARG A 48 23.55 -41.51 20.49
N ALA A 49 24.74 -41.38 21.06
CA ALA A 49 25.01 -40.38 22.09
C ALA A 49 24.91 -38.95 21.52
N ALA A 50 25.49 -38.69 20.34
CA ALA A 50 25.43 -37.38 19.69
C ALA A 50 24.02 -36.96 19.26
N GLU A 51 23.24 -37.87 18.68
CA GLU A 51 21.82 -37.61 18.38
C GLU A 51 21.04 -37.26 19.65
N ARG A 52 21.36 -37.91 20.78
CA ARG A 52 20.70 -37.62 22.05
C ARG A 52 21.10 -36.24 22.56
N VAL A 53 22.36 -35.85 22.44
CA VAL A 53 22.83 -34.49 22.76
C VAL A 53 22.11 -33.45 21.88
N GLU A 54 21.97 -33.69 20.58
CA GLU A 54 21.25 -32.80 19.67
C GLU A 54 19.76 -32.65 20.06
N ARG A 55 19.08 -33.75 20.40
CA ARG A 55 17.70 -33.73 20.90
C ARG A 55 17.56 -32.96 22.22
N LEU A 56 18.53 -33.10 23.12
CA LEU A 56 18.56 -32.37 24.39
C LEU A 56 18.78 -30.87 24.16
N ALA A 57 19.67 -30.48 23.25
CA ALA A 57 19.90 -29.07 22.91
C ALA A 57 18.63 -28.33 22.45
N LYS A 58 17.63 -29.06 21.92
CA LYS A 58 16.31 -28.51 21.52
C LYS A 58 15.31 -28.39 22.67
N SER A 59 15.50 -29.07 23.79
CA SER A 59 14.47 -29.23 24.84
C SER A 59 14.87 -28.81 26.24
N VAL A 60 16.17 -28.83 26.59
CA VAL A 60 16.60 -28.45 27.94
C VAL A 60 16.50 -26.94 28.17
N GLU A 61 16.30 -26.53 29.42
CA GLU A 61 16.13 -25.14 29.86
C GLU A 61 17.45 -24.35 29.78
N ALA A 62 18.56 -24.93 30.25
CA ALA A 62 19.90 -24.36 30.19
C ALA A 62 20.80 -25.11 29.18
N PRO A 63 20.60 -24.91 27.86
CA PRO A 63 21.30 -25.67 26.81
C PRO A 63 22.83 -25.50 26.84
N GLU A 64 23.35 -24.41 27.40
CA GLU A 64 24.78 -24.19 27.60
C GLU A 64 25.48 -25.26 28.45
N ARG A 65 24.75 -25.99 29.31
CA ARG A 65 25.30 -27.13 30.07
C ARG A 65 25.75 -28.29 29.17
N LEU A 66 25.26 -28.34 27.93
CA LEU A 66 25.62 -29.37 26.96
C LEU A 66 26.91 -29.05 26.19
N LEU A 67 27.46 -27.83 26.30
CA LEU A 67 28.62 -27.39 25.51
C LEU A 67 29.82 -28.35 25.56
N PRO A 68 30.22 -28.94 26.72
CA PRO A 68 31.32 -29.90 26.74
C PRO A 68 31.05 -31.17 25.89
N LEU A 69 29.80 -31.65 25.86
CA LEU A 69 29.39 -32.80 25.05
C LEU A 69 29.32 -32.43 23.57
N VAL A 70 28.77 -31.25 23.27
CA VAL A 70 28.70 -30.69 21.91
C VAL A 70 30.11 -30.52 21.34
N GLU A 71 31.04 -29.95 22.10
CA GLU A 71 32.44 -29.79 21.69
C GLU A 71 33.07 -31.13 21.33
N ARG A 72 32.80 -32.17 22.13
CA ARG A 72 33.32 -33.50 21.87
C ARG A 72 32.71 -34.14 20.63
N ALA A 73 31.40 -33.96 20.42
CA ALA A 73 30.72 -34.46 19.24
C ALA A 73 31.27 -33.82 17.96
N VAL A 74 31.44 -32.49 17.95
CA VAL A 74 32.04 -31.73 16.82
C VAL A 74 33.48 -32.16 16.53
N LEU A 75 34.26 -32.49 17.56
CA LEU A 75 35.65 -32.93 17.44
C LEU A 75 35.80 -34.46 17.27
N SER A 76 34.70 -35.18 17.07
CA SER A 76 34.73 -36.63 16.92
C SER A 76 35.47 -37.04 15.65
N ARG A 77 36.05 -38.26 15.68
CA ARG A 77 36.61 -38.91 14.48
C ARG A 77 35.55 -39.57 13.60
N PHE A 78 34.31 -39.67 14.07
CA PHE A 78 33.21 -40.34 13.40
C PHE A 78 32.27 -39.34 12.74
N GLY A 79 31.97 -39.53 11.46
CA GLY A 79 31.10 -38.65 10.68
C GLY A 79 31.79 -37.45 10.03
N THR A 80 30.98 -36.64 9.37
CA THR A 80 31.35 -35.39 8.68
C THR A 80 30.47 -34.25 9.19
N GLU A 81 30.66 -33.04 8.69
CA GLU A 81 29.76 -31.92 8.98
C GLU A 81 28.30 -32.18 8.56
N GLU A 82 28.08 -33.01 7.54
CA GLU A 82 26.73 -33.31 7.05
C GLU A 82 26.06 -34.48 7.82
N TYR A 83 26.85 -35.44 8.33
CA TYR A 83 26.32 -36.70 8.86
C TYR A 83 27.12 -37.26 10.05
N GLY A 84 26.51 -38.15 10.82
CA GLY A 84 27.15 -38.85 11.93
C GLY A 84 27.40 -37.96 13.16
N VAL A 85 28.40 -38.31 13.96
CA VAL A 85 28.66 -37.67 15.27
C VAL A 85 28.97 -36.18 15.12
N VAL A 86 29.79 -35.81 14.12
CA VAL A 86 30.18 -34.43 13.85
C VAL A 86 28.99 -33.56 13.44
N GLY A 87 28.17 -34.00 12.48
CA GLY A 87 26.97 -33.26 12.05
C GLY A 87 25.91 -33.10 13.14
N CYS A 88 25.74 -34.12 14.00
CA CYS A 88 24.90 -34.01 15.20
C CYS A 88 25.46 -32.96 16.18
N GLY A 89 26.78 -32.98 16.42
CA GLY A 89 27.46 -31.98 17.26
C GLY A 89 27.30 -30.56 16.72
N GLN A 90 27.46 -30.39 15.42
CA GLN A 90 27.27 -29.13 14.71
C GLN A 90 25.84 -28.60 14.94
N THR A 91 24.84 -29.41 14.62
CA THR A 91 23.43 -29.04 14.80
C THR A 91 23.11 -28.72 16.27
N ALA A 92 23.65 -29.49 17.21
CA ALA A 92 23.51 -29.23 18.63
C ALA A 92 24.10 -27.86 19.02
N PHE A 93 25.27 -27.50 18.49
CA PHE A 93 25.92 -26.22 18.76
C PHE A 93 25.06 -25.03 18.31
N ALA A 94 24.52 -25.04 17.09
CA ALA A 94 23.61 -23.98 16.62
C ALA A 94 22.39 -23.83 17.54
N ARG A 95 21.80 -24.95 17.99
CA ARG A 95 20.65 -24.91 18.91
C ARG A 95 21.02 -24.35 20.28
N VAL A 96 22.22 -24.64 20.78
CA VAL A 96 22.72 -24.01 22.00
C VAL A 96 22.92 -22.51 21.77
N ALA A 97 23.55 -22.08 20.67
CA ALA A 97 23.76 -20.66 20.37
C ALA A 97 22.43 -19.87 20.20
N GLU A 98 21.42 -20.47 19.58
CA GLU A 98 20.07 -19.92 19.40
C GLU A 98 19.30 -19.78 20.71
N ARG A 99 19.52 -20.67 21.69
CA ARG A 99 18.70 -20.78 22.90
C ARG A 99 19.39 -20.37 24.20
N ALA A 100 20.72 -20.25 24.22
CA ALA A 100 21.47 -19.91 25.44
C ALA A 100 20.95 -18.63 26.10
N GLU A 101 21.00 -18.58 27.43
CA GLU A 101 20.64 -17.38 28.19
C GLU A 101 21.83 -16.42 28.34
N ARG A 102 23.05 -16.96 28.28
CA ARG A 102 24.32 -16.23 28.42
C ARG A 102 25.20 -16.50 27.21
N GLY A 103 25.77 -15.45 26.62
CA GLY A 103 26.64 -15.57 25.46
C GLY A 103 28.03 -16.09 25.81
N ALA A 104 28.60 -15.65 26.94
CA ALA A 104 29.97 -15.95 27.34
C ALA A 104 30.36 -17.46 27.32
N PRO A 105 29.56 -18.40 27.86
CA PRO A 105 29.90 -19.84 27.77
C PRO A 105 29.96 -20.36 26.33
N VAL A 106 29.02 -19.92 25.49
CA VAL A 106 28.92 -20.34 24.08
C VAL A 106 30.06 -19.75 23.26
N LEU A 107 30.41 -18.48 23.47
CA LEU A 107 31.55 -17.83 22.82
C LEU A 107 32.87 -18.50 23.20
N ALA A 108 33.08 -18.84 24.47
CA ALA A 108 34.27 -19.57 24.90
C ALA A 108 34.35 -20.98 24.25
N SER A 109 33.20 -21.64 24.07
CA SER A 109 33.12 -22.93 23.37
C SER A 109 33.42 -22.81 21.88
N LEU A 110 32.84 -21.81 21.20
CA LEU A 110 33.12 -21.45 19.81
C LEU A 110 34.62 -21.27 19.59
N GLU A 111 35.28 -20.50 20.45
CA GLU A 111 36.72 -20.23 20.36
C GLU A 111 37.57 -21.49 20.57
N ARG A 112 37.20 -22.36 21.52
CA ARG A 112 37.89 -23.66 21.71
C ARG A 112 37.74 -24.56 20.49
N LEU A 113 36.54 -24.61 19.89
CA LEU A 113 36.29 -25.37 18.66
C LEU A 113 37.11 -24.82 17.50
N LEU A 114 37.06 -23.51 17.27
CA LEU A 114 37.87 -22.87 16.24
C LEU A 114 39.36 -23.06 16.51
N ALA A 115 39.86 -23.04 17.74
CA ALA A 115 41.28 -23.29 18.00
C ALA A 115 41.73 -24.71 17.63
N ARG A 116 40.84 -25.71 17.73
CA ARG A 116 41.16 -27.13 17.52
C ARG A 116 40.87 -27.64 16.11
N LEU A 117 39.88 -27.06 15.42
CA LEU A 117 39.51 -27.46 14.07
C LEU A 117 40.57 -27.00 13.07
N ARG A 118 40.99 -27.88 12.16
CA ARG A 118 41.81 -27.50 11.01
C ARG A 118 40.98 -26.62 10.04
N PRO A 119 41.60 -25.89 9.10
CA PRO A 119 40.86 -25.19 8.07
C PRO A 119 39.95 -26.16 7.30
N SER A 120 38.64 -26.00 7.46
CA SER A 120 37.60 -26.86 6.89
C SER A 120 36.27 -26.11 6.77
N LEU A 121 35.30 -26.70 6.08
CA LEU A 121 33.93 -26.19 6.00
C LEU A 121 33.25 -26.21 7.39
N LEU A 122 33.47 -27.25 8.19
CA LEU A 122 33.04 -27.29 9.60
C LEU A 122 33.56 -26.10 10.43
N ARG A 123 34.84 -25.72 10.26
CA ARG A 123 35.41 -24.56 10.95
C ARG A 123 34.74 -23.26 10.51
N GLU A 124 34.47 -23.11 9.22
CA GLU A 124 33.72 -21.98 8.67
C GLU A 124 32.30 -21.92 9.22
N TRP A 125 31.61 -23.05 9.26
CA TRP A 125 30.25 -23.14 9.79
C TRP A 125 30.20 -22.75 11.28
N ILE A 126 31.13 -23.27 12.10
CA ILE A 126 31.21 -22.90 13.52
C ILE A 126 31.46 -21.39 13.67
N ALA A 127 32.25 -20.77 12.78
CA ALA A 127 32.42 -19.33 12.78
C ALA A 127 31.16 -18.57 12.35
N SER A 128 30.31 -19.15 11.48
CA SER A 128 29.07 -18.52 11.02
C SER A 128 28.05 -18.31 12.15
N GLU A 129 28.06 -19.17 13.17
CA GLU A 129 27.24 -19.07 14.38
C GLU A 129 27.56 -17.83 15.23
N LEU A 130 28.74 -17.22 15.02
CA LEU A 130 29.08 -15.94 15.63
C LEU A 130 28.10 -14.82 15.22
N ASN A 131 27.45 -14.91 14.05
CA ASN A 131 26.44 -13.94 13.65
C ASN A 131 25.21 -14.00 14.57
N GLU A 132 24.75 -15.20 14.92
CA GLU A 132 23.61 -15.38 15.84
C GLU A 132 23.99 -14.91 17.24
N LEU A 133 25.21 -15.24 17.70
CA LEU A 133 25.71 -14.77 18.99
C LEU A 133 25.86 -13.24 19.02
N ALA A 134 26.38 -12.61 17.95
CA ALA A 134 26.48 -11.16 17.84
C ALA A 134 25.11 -10.48 17.80
N ARG A 135 24.09 -11.18 17.29
CA ARG A 135 22.71 -10.70 17.26
C ARG A 135 22.07 -10.67 18.64
N ARG A 136 22.29 -11.73 19.43
CA ARG A 136 21.69 -11.94 20.76
C ARG A 136 22.50 -11.27 21.88
N PHE A 137 23.83 -11.34 21.79
CA PHE A 137 24.79 -10.90 22.80
C PHE A 137 25.82 -9.92 22.20
N PRO A 138 25.38 -8.81 21.58
CA PRO A 138 26.23 -7.95 20.74
C PRO A 138 27.44 -7.36 21.47
N THR A 139 27.37 -7.15 22.79
CA THR A 139 28.53 -6.68 23.55
C THR A 139 29.52 -7.80 23.84
N GLU A 140 29.03 -8.96 24.29
CA GLU A 140 29.87 -10.08 24.70
C GLU A 140 30.66 -10.64 23.50
N SER A 141 30.06 -10.61 22.31
CA SER A 141 30.70 -11.10 21.09
C SER A 141 31.86 -10.25 20.57
N LEU A 142 32.02 -8.99 21.01
CA LEU A 142 33.02 -8.08 20.43
C LEU A 142 34.46 -8.59 20.62
N GLU A 143 34.78 -9.15 21.77
CA GLU A 143 36.13 -9.68 22.03
C GLU A 143 36.44 -10.90 21.14
N SER A 144 35.49 -11.82 21.03
CA SER A 144 35.59 -12.99 20.13
C SER A 144 35.71 -12.57 18.67
N ILE A 145 34.90 -11.60 18.23
CA ILE A 145 34.98 -11.02 16.88
C ILE A 145 36.39 -10.45 16.64
N GLY A 146 36.92 -9.66 17.58
CA GLY A 146 38.25 -9.07 17.47
C GLY A 146 39.35 -10.09 17.24
N ARG A 147 39.32 -11.20 18.00
CA ARG A 147 40.27 -12.31 17.82
C ARG A 147 40.12 -12.99 16.46
N LEU A 148 38.89 -13.19 15.98
CA LEU A 148 38.60 -13.89 14.73
C LEU A 148 38.82 -13.04 13.46
N LEU A 149 38.87 -11.71 13.58
CA LEU A 149 39.29 -10.85 12.46
C LEU A 149 40.74 -11.13 12.03
N GLY A 150 41.58 -11.66 12.94
CA GLY A 150 42.94 -12.10 12.67
C GLY A 150 43.10 -13.57 12.24
N ASP A 151 41.99 -14.32 12.07
CA ASP A 151 42.06 -15.75 11.76
C ASP A 151 42.82 -16.03 10.45
N ARG A 152 43.51 -17.17 10.35
CA ARG A 152 44.27 -17.56 9.15
C ARG A 152 43.35 -17.93 7.99
N GLN A 153 42.18 -18.52 8.25
CA GLN A 153 41.21 -18.91 7.22
C GLN A 153 40.39 -17.70 6.75
N GLY A 154 40.26 -17.54 5.42
CA GLY A 154 39.55 -16.42 4.81
C GLY A 154 38.08 -16.33 5.21
N SER A 155 37.34 -17.42 5.09
CA SER A 155 35.90 -17.45 5.37
C SER A 155 35.56 -17.20 6.85
N VAL A 156 36.41 -17.64 7.79
CA VAL A 156 36.24 -17.32 9.23
C VAL A 156 36.34 -15.81 9.47
N ARG A 157 37.29 -15.12 8.81
CA ARG A 157 37.39 -13.66 8.89
C ARG A 157 36.16 -12.97 8.30
N GLU A 158 35.63 -13.48 7.20
CA GLU A 158 34.41 -12.94 6.58
C GLU A 158 33.19 -13.06 7.51
N HIS A 159 33.04 -14.19 8.21
CA HIS A 159 32.00 -14.34 9.22
C HIS A 159 32.22 -13.41 10.43
N ALA A 160 33.47 -13.18 10.86
CA ALA A 160 33.78 -12.20 11.90
C ALA A 160 33.43 -10.76 11.47
N ILE A 161 33.68 -10.39 10.21
CA ILE A 161 33.27 -9.09 9.63
C ILE A 161 31.74 -8.98 9.58
N SER A 162 31.04 -10.01 9.14
CA SER A 162 29.57 -10.04 9.15
C SER A 162 29.01 -9.86 10.56
N SER A 163 29.58 -10.59 11.52
CA SER A 163 29.18 -10.54 12.93
C SER A 163 29.45 -9.18 13.55
N LEU A 164 30.54 -8.51 13.14
CA LEU A 164 30.87 -7.14 13.53
C LEU A 164 29.76 -6.16 13.14
N PHE A 165 29.16 -6.30 11.96
CA PHE A 165 28.05 -5.44 11.54
C PHE A 165 26.77 -5.67 12.32
N GLU A 166 26.47 -6.92 12.66
CA GLU A 166 25.33 -7.27 13.50
C GLU A 166 25.52 -6.72 14.93
N ALA A 167 26.71 -6.91 15.50
CA ALA A 167 27.07 -6.37 16.81
C ALA A 167 27.04 -4.83 16.81
N ALA A 168 27.62 -4.17 15.81
CA ALA A 168 27.64 -2.70 15.69
C ALA A 168 26.23 -2.11 15.62
N GLY A 169 25.30 -2.77 14.93
CA GLY A 169 23.91 -2.30 14.81
C GLY A 169 23.10 -2.41 16.11
N ARG A 170 23.52 -3.25 17.05
CA ARG A 170 22.72 -3.62 18.24
C ARG A 170 23.40 -3.31 19.57
N ALA A 171 24.73 -3.26 19.60
CA ALA A 171 25.48 -2.87 20.78
C ALA A 171 25.21 -1.39 21.09
N ALA A 172 25.16 -1.06 22.39
CA ALA A 172 25.14 0.33 22.81
C ALA A 172 26.40 1.02 22.25
N PRO A 173 26.27 2.17 21.55
CA PRO A 173 27.42 2.88 20.99
C PRO A 173 28.52 3.19 22.01
N ALA A 174 28.13 3.40 23.27
CA ALA A 174 29.03 3.59 24.41
C ALA A 174 29.99 2.40 24.67
N ARG A 175 29.65 1.19 24.20
CA ARG A 175 30.51 0.01 24.31
C ARG A 175 31.22 -0.32 23.00
N PHE A 176 30.55 -0.15 21.87
CA PHE A 176 31.12 -0.48 20.56
C PHE A 176 32.25 0.47 20.14
N LEU A 177 32.07 1.79 20.32
CA LEU A 177 33.01 2.78 19.80
C LEU A 177 34.38 2.75 20.50
N PRO A 178 34.48 2.62 21.84
CA PRO A 178 35.77 2.43 22.50
C PRO A 178 36.49 1.15 22.07
N TRP A 179 35.73 0.06 21.86
CA TRP A 179 36.30 -1.19 21.36
C TRP A 179 36.84 -1.03 19.93
N ALA A 180 36.06 -0.41 19.03
CA ALA A 180 36.47 -0.18 17.64
C ALA A 180 37.71 0.73 17.55
N ASP A 181 37.79 1.75 18.42
CA ASP A 181 38.97 2.61 18.55
C ASP A 181 40.22 1.82 18.95
N ALA A 182 40.11 0.97 19.98
CA ALA A 182 41.20 0.12 20.43
C ALA A 182 41.68 -0.83 19.32
N GLN A 183 40.76 -1.42 18.55
CA GLN A 183 41.11 -2.25 17.40
C GLN A 183 41.80 -1.43 16.31
N LEU A 184 41.22 -0.31 15.87
CA LEU A 184 41.76 0.54 14.81
C LEU A 184 43.13 1.15 15.15
N ALA A 185 43.46 1.29 16.43
CA ALA A 185 44.76 1.74 16.91
C ALA A 185 45.82 0.63 16.97
N ALA A 186 45.44 -0.65 16.89
CA ALA A 186 46.39 -1.75 16.89
C ALA A 186 47.17 -1.80 15.56
N GLU A 187 48.50 -1.87 15.66
CA GLU A 187 49.38 -2.04 14.50
C GLU A 187 49.14 -3.40 13.82
N GLY A 188 49.23 -3.45 12.49
CA GLY A 188 49.14 -4.70 11.72
C GLY A 188 47.72 -5.15 11.31
N LEU A 189 46.68 -4.35 11.56
CA LEU A 189 45.35 -4.61 10.99
C LEU A 189 45.40 -4.59 9.46
N ARG A 190 44.87 -5.64 8.83
CA ARG A 190 44.75 -5.70 7.37
C ARG A 190 43.85 -4.56 6.85
N PRO A 191 44.16 -3.94 5.69
CA PRO A 191 43.38 -2.83 5.16
C PRO A 191 41.88 -3.12 4.99
N ALA A 192 41.52 -4.36 4.61
CA ALA A 192 40.13 -4.79 4.49
C ALA A 192 39.40 -4.74 5.85
N VAL A 193 39.99 -5.32 6.90
CA VAL A 193 39.41 -5.31 8.26
C VAL A 193 39.29 -3.89 8.79
N ARG A 194 40.32 -3.06 8.55
CA ARG A 194 40.30 -1.64 8.91
C ARG A 194 39.11 -0.94 8.27
N THR A 195 38.88 -1.14 6.97
CA THR A 195 37.75 -0.54 6.23
C THR A 195 36.41 -0.93 6.84
N GLU A 196 36.22 -2.22 7.17
CA GLU A 196 34.97 -2.70 7.75
C GLU A 196 34.74 -2.18 9.17
N LEU A 197 35.79 -2.04 9.98
CA LEU A 197 35.73 -1.38 11.29
C LEU A 197 35.31 0.10 11.16
N VAL A 198 35.84 0.83 10.17
CA VAL A 198 35.40 2.21 9.88
C VAL A 198 33.92 2.25 9.51
N LEU A 199 33.46 1.34 8.64
CA LEU A 199 32.06 1.26 8.25
C LEU A 199 31.14 0.91 9.42
N GLY A 200 31.55 -0.01 10.29
CA GLY A 200 30.86 -0.35 11.54
C GLY A 200 30.76 0.87 12.47
N ALA A 201 31.87 1.57 12.71
CA ALA A 201 31.91 2.80 13.52
C ALA A 201 30.98 3.87 12.94
N LYS A 202 31.04 4.11 11.63
CA LYS A 202 30.15 5.04 10.93
C LYS A 202 28.69 4.64 11.06
N ARG A 203 28.36 3.34 11.05
CA ARG A 203 26.99 2.85 11.21
C ARG A 203 26.47 3.10 12.62
N SER A 204 27.25 2.77 13.65
CA SER A 204 26.93 3.03 15.06
C SER A 204 26.74 4.52 15.33
N LEU A 205 27.58 5.36 14.71
CA LEU A 205 27.46 6.82 14.74
C LEU A 205 26.29 7.34 13.88
N GLY A 206 25.89 6.64 12.82
CA GLY A 206 24.68 6.96 12.07
C GLY A 206 23.40 6.68 12.87
N LEU A 207 23.43 5.66 13.74
CA LEU A 207 22.36 5.39 14.71
C LEU A 207 22.29 6.47 15.79
N ALA A 208 23.44 7.04 16.19
CA ALA A 208 23.50 8.24 17.05
C ALA A 208 22.62 9.38 16.56
N ALA A 209 22.65 9.65 15.26
CA ALA A 209 21.93 10.77 14.70
C ALA A 209 20.41 10.58 14.87
N LYS A 210 19.95 9.33 14.99
CA LYS A 210 18.54 8.96 15.16
C LYS A 210 18.09 8.91 16.62
N VAL A 211 18.94 9.30 17.57
CA VAL A 211 18.62 9.28 18.99
C VAL A 211 17.44 10.22 19.30
N PRO A 212 16.48 9.79 20.15
CA PRO A 212 15.41 10.65 20.65
C PRO A 212 15.93 11.95 21.26
N ALA A 213 15.14 13.02 21.18
CA ALA A 213 15.57 14.33 21.65
C ALA A 213 15.92 14.32 23.14
N GLU A 214 15.19 13.57 23.96
CA GLU A 214 15.46 13.43 25.39
C GLU A 214 16.84 12.83 25.72
N ARG A 215 17.49 12.14 24.78
CA ARG A 215 18.80 11.50 24.98
C ARG A 215 19.93 12.14 24.17
N SER A 216 19.67 13.24 23.47
CA SER A 216 20.69 13.87 22.63
C SER A 216 21.84 14.45 23.45
N GLY A 217 21.56 14.97 24.65
CA GLY A 217 22.58 15.43 25.60
C GLY A 217 23.53 14.32 26.07
N GLU A 218 22.99 13.14 26.43
CA GLU A 218 23.80 11.96 26.78
C GLU A 218 24.73 11.55 25.63
N TYR A 219 24.20 11.60 24.40
CA TYR A 219 24.93 11.19 23.22
C TYR A 219 25.99 12.21 22.79
N ARG A 220 25.70 13.51 22.92
CA ARG A 220 26.69 14.56 22.72
C ARG A 220 27.86 14.39 23.68
N ALA A 221 27.60 14.17 24.97
CA ALA A 221 28.64 13.92 25.96
C ALA A 221 29.48 12.66 25.64
N LEU A 222 28.87 11.62 25.05
CA LEU A 222 29.61 10.45 24.55
C LEU A 222 30.53 10.81 23.39
N LEU A 223 30.03 11.58 22.41
CA LEU A 223 30.80 12.00 21.24
C LEU A 223 31.96 12.92 21.63
N ASP A 224 31.73 13.85 22.56
CA ASP A 224 32.78 14.74 23.08
C ASP A 224 33.90 13.94 23.75
N ARG A 225 33.54 12.99 24.62
CA ARG A 225 34.53 12.07 25.22
C ARG A 225 35.30 11.29 24.15
N LEU A 226 34.64 10.81 23.10
CA LEU A 226 35.32 10.08 22.02
C LEU A 226 36.27 10.99 21.21
N VAL A 227 35.89 12.23 20.93
CA VAL A 227 36.78 13.19 20.25
C VAL A 227 38.04 13.47 21.09
N GLU A 228 37.89 13.56 22.41
CA GLU A 228 38.99 13.81 23.34
C GLU A 228 39.86 12.58 23.59
N SER A 229 39.25 11.40 23.75
CA SER A 229 39.94 10.20 24.27
C SER A 229 40.29 9.14 23.23
N ALA A 230 39.75 9.19 22.01
CA ALA A 230 40.02 8.17 20.99
C ALA A 230 41.50 8.21 20.57
N ARG A 231 42.10 7.03 20.38
CA ARG A 231 43.48 6.86 19.91
C ARG A 231 43.57 6.95 18.38
N SER A 232 42.52 6.53 17.67
CA SER A 232 42.43 6.54 16.22
C SER A 232 41.91 7.88 15.70
N GLU A 233 42.68 8.56 14.84
CA GLU A 233 42.23 9.82 14.23
C GLU A 233 40.97 9.63 13.38
N VAL A 234 40.78 8.44 12.79
CA VAL A 234 39.56 8.10 12.04
C VAL A 234 38.32 8.10 12.94
N VAL A 235 38.43 7.57 14.16
CA VAL A 235 37.31 7.57 15.12
C VAL A 235 37.03 8.98 15.61
N ARG A 236 38.08 9.80 15.83
CA ARG A 236 37.91 11.22 16.18
C ARG A 236 37.17 11.97 15.08
N GLU A 237 37.56 11.80 13.82
CA GLU A 237 36.93 12.46 12.68
C GLU A 237 35.45 12.06 12.55
N LEU A 238 35.15 10.75 12.60
CA LEU A 238 33.77 10.26 12.56
C LEU A 238 32.93 10.78 13.75
N ALA A 239 33.51 10.89 14.94
CA ALA A 239 32.83 11.44 16.12
C ALA A 239 32.53 12.95 15.94
N ARG A 240 33.46 13.72 15.36
CA ARG A 240 33.24 15.14 14.99
C ARG A 240 32.11 15.28 13.97
N GLU A 241 32.09 14.46 12.92
CA GLU A 241 31.01 14.45 11.92
C GLU A 241 29.64 14.14 12.55
N ALA A 242 29.59 13.10 13.40
CA ALA A 242 28.37 12.70 14.08
C ALA A 242 27.86 13.79 15.05
N ARG A 243 28.77 14.48 15.73
CA ARG A 243 28.46 15.60 16.61
C ARG A 243 27.86 16.76 15.83
N ALA A 244 28.48 17.18 14.73
CA ALA A 244 27.97 18.24 13.87
C ALA A 244 26.58 17.89 13.30
N ALA A 245 26.36 16.63 12.92
CA ALA A 245 25.05 16.17 12.45
C ALA A 245 23.97 16.19 13.55
N LEU A 246 24.34 15.89 14.80
CA LEU A 246 23.44 15.95 15.94
C LEU A 246 23.07 17.41 16.28
N GLU A 247 24.06 18.32 16.28
CA GLU A 247 23.87 19.75 16.48
C GLU A 247 22.96 20.37 15.41
N MET A 248 23.19 20.05 14.13
CA MET A 248 22.31 20.48 13.03
C MET A 248 20.88 19.99 13.20
N ARG A 249 20.66 18.78 13.70
CA ARG A 249 19.30 18.27 13.97
C ARG A 249 18.64 18.95 15.15
N GLU A 250 19.40 19.30 16.19
CA GLU A 250 18.87 20.07 17.30
C GLU A 250 18.49 21.49 16.87
N LEU A 251 19.30 22.12 16.01
CA LEU A 251 18.97 23.38 15.33
C LEU A 251 17.71 23.23 14.46
N GLU A 252 17.62 22.19 13.62
CA GLU A 252 16.41 21.93 12.83
C GLU A 252 15.17 21.68 13.72
N ARG A 253 15.34 21.09 14.91
CA ARG A 253 14.25 20.84 15.85
C ARG A 253 13.85 22.11 16.62
N SER A 254 14.81 22.96 16.99
CA SER A 254 14.55 24.24 17.66
C SER A 254 13.97 25.28 16.70
N GLU A 255 14.38 25.28 15.43
CA GLU A 255 13.79 26.08 14.35
C GLU A 255 12.43 25.56 13.89
N ARG A 256 12.12 24.28 14.13
CA ARG A 256 10.75 23.72 14.02
C ARG A 256 9.85 24.18 15.19
N ARG A 257 9.86 25.47 15.53
CA ARG A 257 8.64 26.10 16.07
C ARG A 257 7.53 25.81 15.06
N ASP A 258 6.45 25.23 15.58
CA ASP A 258 5.42 24.48 14.87
C ASP A 258 5.05 25.07 13.49
N ARG A 259 5.64 24.49 12.44
CA ARG A 259 5.40 24.80 11.01
C ARG A 259 3.92 24.69 10.58
N PHE A 260 3.08 24.08 11.40
CA PHE A 260 1.65 24.02 11.21
C PHE A 260 0.86 24.92 12.15
N ALA A 261 1.52 25.76 12.96
CA ALA A 261 0.85 26.67 13.91
C ALA A 261 -0.17 27.57 13.21
N ALA A 262 0.17 28.10 12.03
CA ALA A 262 -0.76 28.90 11.22
C ALA A 262 -1.96 28.09 10.67
N TYR A 263 -1.82 26.77 10.60
CA TYR A 263 -2.83 25.84 10.08
C TYR A 263 -3.49 25.01 11.19
N ARG A 264 -3.15 25.22 12.47
CA ARG A 264 -3.83 24.59 13.59
C ARG A 264 -5.01 25.43 14.00
N ARG A 265 -6.06 24.75 14.46
CA ARG A 265 -7.18 25.39 15.15
C ARG A 265 -6.73 25.80 16.55
N ALA A 266 -7.57 26.59 17.23
CA ALA A 266 -7.34 26.99 18.61
C ALA A 266 -7.16 25.79 19.57
N ASP A 267 -7.68 24.61 19.22
CA ASP A 267 -7.53 23.36 19.97
C ASP A 267 -6.19 22.61 19.73
N GLY A 268 -5.30 23.18 18.92
CA GLY A 268 -4.01 22.58 18.57
C GLY A 268 -4.08 21.44 17.56
N ARG A 269 -5.25 21.06 17.03
CA ARG A 269 -5.37 20.10 15.92
C ARG A 269 -5.15 20.78 14.58
N LEU A 270 -4.58 20.03 13.62
CA LEU A 270 -4.36 20.52 12.27
C LEU A 270 -5.70 20.72 11.55
N ASP A 271 -5.94 21.93 11.05
CA ASP A 271 -7.06 22.24 10.18
C ASP A 271 -6.73 21.82 8.76
N TRP A 272 -6.98 20.55 8.45
CA TRP A 272 -6.81 20.02 7.09
C TRP A 272 -7.59 20.82 6.05
N GLY A 273 -8.77 21.34 6.41
CA GLY A 273 -9.57 22.20 5.55
C GLY A 273 -8.83 23.49 5.19
N ARG A 274 -8.17 24.14 6.16
CA ARG A 274 -7.36 25.35 5.94
C ARG A 274 -6.07 25.06 5.19
N LEU A 275 -5.39 23.95 5.51
CA LEU A 275 -4.16 23.51 4.85
C LEU A 275 -4.39 23.20 3.36
N PHE A 276 -5.53 22.57 3.03
CA PHE A 276 -5.89 22.26 1.65
C PHE A 276 -6.66 23.39 0.95
N ARG A 277 -7.28 24.34 1.66
CA ARG A 277 -7.89 25.53 1.01
C ARG A 277 -6.88 26.64 0.76
N ALA A 278 -5.90 26.86 1.63
CA ALA A 278 -4.92 27.95 1.49
C ALA A 278 -4.17 27.98 0.13
N PRO A 279 -3.82 26.85 -0.51
CA PRO A 279 -3.19 26.85 -1.83
C PRO A 279 -4.15 27.17 -3.00
N PHE A 280 -5.46 27.01 -2.81
CA PHE A 280 -6.50 27.15 -3.85
C PHE A 280 -7.44 28.35 -3.61
N ALA A 281 -7.38 28.96 -2.42
CA ALA A 281 -7.97 30.26 -2.14
C ALA A 281 -7.07 31.35 -2.75
N SER A 282 -6.93 31.38 -4.08
CA SER A 282 -6.57 32.63 -4.74
C SER A 282 -7.63 33.65 -4.35
N GLU A 283 -7.20 34.83 -3.91
CA GLU A 283 -8.08 35.99 -3.69
C GLU A 283 -9.11 36.03 -4.83
N ARG A 284 -10.38 35.79 -4.49
CA ARG A 284 -11.49 35.56 -5.44
C ARG A 284 -11.85 36.79 -6.30
N GLY A 285 -10.94 37.75 -6.46
CA GLY A 285 -11.17 39.05 -7.09
C GLY A 285 -10.45 39.32 -8.41
N SER A 286 -9.46 38.53 -8.82
CA SER A 286 -8.84 38.71 -10.15
C SER A 286 -8.53 37.36 -10.79
N ALA A 287 -9.30 36.99 -11.81
CA ALA A 287 -8.89 35.99 -12.81
C ALA A 287 -7.73 36.56 -13.65
N ALA A 288 -6.60 36.83 -13.00
CA ALA A 288 -5.40 37.31 -13.67
C ALA A 288 -4.79 36.14 -14.46
N GLU A 289 -4.75 36.32 -15.78
CA GLU A 289 -4.02 35.49 -16.73
C GLU A 289 -2.53 35.79 -16.48
N ASP A 290 -1.82 34.83 -15.86
CA ASP A 290 -0.43 34.95 -15.40
C ASP A 290 0.37 33.77 -15.99
N PHE A 291 1.60 34.00 -16.45
CA PHE A 291 2.50 32.97 -17.01
C PHE A 291 2.67 31.75 -16.12
N ALA A 292 2.69 32.00 -14.81
CA ALA A 292 2.81 31.02 -13.76
C ALA A 292 2.31 31.61 -12.43
N PRO A 293 1.74 30.81 -11.51
CA PRO A 293 1.35 31.31 -10.20
C PRO A 293 2.54 31.87 -9.45
N ARG A 294 2.35 33.02 -8.78
CA ARG A 294 3.33 33.69 -7.92
C ARG A 294 4.06 32.69 -7.03
N ARG A 295 5.39 32.79 -6.99
CA ARG A 295 6.23 32.00 -6.08
C ARG A 295 6.97 32.90 -5.12
N SER A 296 6.99 32.49 -3.85
CA SER A 296 7.76 33.17 -2.82
C SER A 296 9.25 33.07 -3.15
N GLY A 297 9.91 34.22 -3.19
CA GLY A 297 11.35 34.32 -3.34
C GLY A 297 12.09 34.08 -2.03
N PRO A 298 13.43 34.11 -2.06
CA PRO A 298 14.21 34.19 -0.83
C PRO A 298 13.80 35.43 -0.02
N ALA A 299 13.65 35.24 1.29
CA ALA A 299 13.41 36.35 2.22
C ALA A 299 14.66 37.25 2.29
N GLY A 300 14.47 38.56 2.30
CA GLY A 300 15.56 39.55 2.35
C GLY A 300 15.23 40.83 1.59
N GLU A 301 16.18 41.75 1.56
CA GLU A 301 16.10 42.98 0.77
C GLU A 301 16.04 42.65 -0.73
N VAL A 302 15.27 43.44 -1.49
CA VAL A 302 15.18 43.28 -2.95
C VAL A 302 16.41 43.90 -3.57
N VAL A 303 17.36 43.07 -3.98
CA VAL A 303 18.55 43.55 -4.70
C VAL A 303 18.12 43.99 -6.10
N LYS A 304 18.51 45.19 -6.54
CA LYS A 304 18.31 45.60 -7.94
C LYS A 304 19.62 45.36 -8.71
N GLY A 305 19.53 44.89 -9.95
CA GLY A 305 20.66 45.00 -10.89
C GLY A 305 21.45 43.74 -11.27
N PHE A 306 21.03 42.52 -10.91
CA PHE A 306 21.68 41.32 -11.49
C PHE A 306 21.46 41.20 -13.01
N LEU A 307 20.28 41.60 -13.47
CA LEU A 307 19.98 41.83 -14.87
C LEU A 307 19.45 43.27 -14.99
N PRO A 308 20.13 44.18 -15.73
CA PRO A 308 19.70 45.57 -15.79
C PRO A 308 18.32 45.76 -16.41
N ASP A 309 17.52 46.66 -15.87
CA ASP A 309 16.17 46.98 -16.36
C ASP A 309 16.18 47.37 -17.85
N VAL A 310 17.25 48.01 -18.31
CA VAL A 310 17.45 48.36 -19.72
C VAL A 310 17.45 47.11 -20.60
N VAL A 311 18.13 46.05 -20.18
CA VAL A 311 18.19 44.78 -20.94
C VAL A 311 16.81 44.13 -21.01
N ALA A 312 16.12 44.00 -19.87
CA ALA A 312 14.78 43.42 -19.84
C ALA A 312 13.78 44.26 -20.68
N THR A 313 13.93 45.59 -20.67
CA THR A 313 13.08 46.51 -21.42
C THR A 313 13.30 46.38 -22.93
N GLU A 314 14.56 46.25 -23.38
CA GLU A 314 14.85 46.02 -24.80
C GLU A 314 14.37 44.65 -25.29
N VAL A 315 14.47 43.61 -24.46
CA VAL A 315 13.87 42.28 -24.75
C VAL A 315 12.36 42.41 -24.90
N PHE A 316 11.68 43.10 -23.98
CA PHE A 316 10.24 43.35 -24.05
C PHE A 316 9.86 44.11 -25.34
N LYS A 317 10.56 45.20 -25.66
CA LYS A 317 10.33 45.97 -26.91
C LYS A 317 10.48 45.12 -28.16
N THR A 318 11.51 44.27 -28.20
CA THR A 318 11.78 43.37 -29.33
C THR A 318 10.62 42.41 -29.57
N VAL A 319 10.14 41.76 -28.50
CA VAL A 319 9.00 40.82 -28.59
C VAL A 319 7.69 41.54 -28.89
N ARG A 320 7.45 42.71 -28.28
CA ARG A 320 6.28 43.56 -28.55
C ARG A 320 6.24 44.01 -30.01
N GLY A 321 7.38 44.37 -30.59
CA GLY A 321 7.52 44.71 -32.01
C GLY A 321 7.11 43.55 -32.92
N ALA A 322 7.66 42.35 -32.69
CA ALA A 322 7.29 41.16 -33.45
C ALA A 322 5.79 40.82 -33.32
N ALA A 323 5.21 41.01 -32.14
CA ALA A 323 3.77 40.82 -31.92
C ALA A 323 2.92 41.84 -32.66
N ALA A 324 3.35 43.11 -32.71
CA ALA A 324 2.65 44.18 -33.41
C ALA A 324 2.69 43.96 -34.94
N GLU A 325 3.84 43.55 -35.49
CA GLU A 325 3.97 43.18 -36.90
C GLU A 325 3.06 42.02 -37.26
N TRP A 326 3.04 40.96 -36.44
CA TRP A 326 2.10 39.85 -36.64
C TRP A 326 0.64 40.30 -36.62
N ALA A 327 0.24 41.14 -35.66
CA ALA A 327 -1.13 41.65 -35.55
C ALA A 327 -1.52 42.53 -36.75
N ARG A 328 -0.58 43.33 -37.29
CA ARG A 328 -0.78 44.11 -38.51
C ARG A 328 -0.92 43.23 -39.75
N ALA A 329 -0.11 42.17 -39.86
CA ALA A 329 -0.22 41.21 -40.97
C ALA A 329 -1.60 40.52 -40.97
N GLU A 330 -2.11 40.12 -39.81
CA GLU A 330 -3.47 39.59 -39.65
C GLU A 330 -4.55 40.62 -39.98
N ALA A 331 -4.35 41.89 -39.61
CA ALA A 331 -5.27 42.97 -39.97
C ALA A 331 -5.32 43.19 -41.48
N ALA A 332 -4.17 43.16 -42.15
CA ALA A 332 -4.08 43.21 -43.61
C ALA A 332 -4.77 42.00 -44.27
N ALA A 333 -4.77 40.84 -43.62
CA ALA A 333 -5.50 39.64 -44.05
C ALA A 333 -7.01 39.66 -43.69
N GLY A 334 -7.52 40.75 -43.08
CA GLY A 334 -8.93 40.89 -42.73
C GLY A 334 -9.38 40.13 -41.47
N ALA A 335 -8.45 39.71 -40.60
CA ALA A 335 -8.79 38.98 -39.39
C ALA A 335 -9.56 39.87 -38.39
N PRO A 336 -10.72 39.43 -37.86
CA PRO A 336 -11.51 40.21 -36.91
C PRO A 336 -10.73 40.65 -35.66
N GLY A 337 -10.84 41.95 -35.33
CA GLY A 337 -10.20 42.56 -34.17
C GLY A 337 -8.67 42.69 -34.25
N ALA A 338 -8.03 42.36 -35.37
CA ALA A 338 -6.57 42.41 -35.49
C ALA A 338 -6.00 43.84 -35.46
N ALA A 339 -6.70 44.82 -36.04
CA ALA A 339 -6.31 46.22 -35.97
C ALA A 339 -6.36 46.77 -34.54
N GLU A 340 -7.39 46.41 -33.77
CA GLU A 340 -7.50 46.77 -32.35
C GLU A 340 -6.38 46.13 -31.52
N ARG A 341 -6.06 44.85 -31.78
CA ARG A 341 -4.94 44.16 -31.14
C ARG A 341 -3.60 44.83 -31.46
N ALA A 342 -3.37 45.23 -32.72
CA ALA A 342 -2.16 45.95 -33.11
C ALA A 342 -2.02 47.28 -32.35
N SER A 343 -3.10 48.06 -32.24
CA SER A 343 -3.12 49.31 -31.47
C SER A 343 -2.91 49.09 -29.96
N ALA A 344 -3.50 48.02 -29.41
CA ALA A 344 -3.30 47.65 -28.00
C ALA A 344 -1.83 47.30 -27.69
N LEU A 345 -1.10 46.71 -28.64
CA LEU A 345 0.32 46.40 -28.48
C LEU A 345 1.23 47.62 -28.56
N GLU A 346 0.88 48.65 -29.32
CA GLU A 346 1.67 49.89 -29.42
C GLU A 346 1.74 50.65 -28.08
N THR A 347 0.66 50.56 -27.30
CA THR A 347 0.53 51.18 -25.97
C THR A 347 0.86 50.24 -24.81
N LEU A 348 1.35 49.03 -25.09
CA LEU A 348 1.70 48.06 -24.05
C LEU A 348 3.05 48.40 -23.40
N GLU A 349 3.06 48.51 -22.08
CA GLU A 349 4.24 48.86 -21.27
C GLU A 349 4.70 47.70 -20.37
N VAL A 350 5.94 47.75 -19.89
CA VAL A 350 6.48 46.82 -18.90
C VAL A 350 6.76 47.56 -17.58
N ARG A 351 6.41 46.96 -16.45
CA ARG A 351 6.66 47.50 -15.11
C ARG A 351 7.39 46.50 -14.23
N TYR A 352 8.44 46.95 -13.55
CA TYR A 352 9.22 46.10 -12.64
C TYR A 352 8.68 46.16 -11.20
N LEU A 353 8.45 44.99 -10.59
CA LEU A 353 7.96 44.88 -9.21
C LEU A 353 9.12 44.68 -8.23
N GLU A 354 9.19 45.53 -7.21
CA GLU A 354 10.14 45.47 -6.10
C GLU A 354 9.81 44.34 -5.13
N THR A 355 9.97 43.09 -5.59
CA THR A 355 9.79 41.89 -4.78
C THR A 355 10.77 40.80 -5.21
N ASN A 356 11.24 40.02 -4.23
CA ASN A 356 12.04 38.82 -4.46
C ASN A 356 11.20 37.65 -4.97
N ASP A 357 9.87 37.75 -4.91
CA ASP A 357 8.97 36.75 -5.47
C ASP A 357 9.16 36.63 -6.98
N ILE A 358 8.91 35.44 -7.52
CA ILE A 358 8.99 35.17 -8.96
C ILE A 358 7.59 35.38 -9.54
N VAL A 359 7.42 36.48 -10.27
CA VAL A 359 6.12 36.95 -10.79
C VAL A 359 6.31 37.49 -12.21
N ALA A 360 5.46 37.02 -13.12
CA ALA A 360 5.19 37.62 -14.42
C ALA A 360 3.68 37.57 -14.63
N ARG A 361 3.07 38.71 -14.95
CA ARG A 361 1.62 38.81 -15.18
C ARG A 361 1.23 40.03 -16.00
N ARG A 362 0.05 39.96 -16.62
CA ARG A 362 -0.58 41.10 -17.30
C ARG A 362 -1.57 41.82 -16.37
N ARG A 363 -1.49 43.15 -16.32
CA ARG A 363 -2.49 44.02 -15.70
C ARG A 363 -2.91 45.12 -16.69
N GLY A 364 -4.01 44.89 -17.42
CA GLY A 364 -4.51 45.82 -18.42
C GLY A 364 -3.55 45.97 -19.61
N ARG A 365 -2.95 47.16 -19.77
CA ARG A 365 -1.92 47.49 -20.78
C ARG A 365 -0.49 47.47 -20.22
N THR A 366 -0.29 46.85 -19.06
CA THR A 366 1.03 46.73 -18.44
C THR A 366 1.36 45.27 -18.20
N VAL A 367 2.56 44.85 -18.59
CA VAL A 367 3.15 43.56 -18.20
C VAL A 367 4.02 43.80 -16.96
N GLU A 368 3.66 43.21 -15.83
CA GLU A 368 4.40 43.32 -14.58
C GLU A 368 5.37 42.14 -14.42
N VAL A 369 6.66 42.43 -14.20
CA VAL A 369 7.69 41.42 -13.93
C VAL A 369 8.45 41.78 -12.65
N SER A 370 8.70 40.81 -11.76
CA SER A 370 9.44 41.07 -10.52
C SER A 370 10.96 40.98 -10.66
N TYR A 371 11.69 41.68 -9.80
CA TYR A 371 13.15 41.51 -9.68
C TYR A 371 13.53 40.07 -9.29
N GLY A 372 12.71 39.38 -8.50
CA GLY A 372 12.88 37.94 -8.21
C GLY A 372 12.92 37.05 -9.45
N LEU A 373 12.08 37.34 -10.46
CA LEU A 373 12.14 36.64 -11.75
C LEU A 373 13.44 36.92 -12.48
N LEU A 374 13.88 38.18 -12.53
CA LEU A 374 15.13 38.58 -13.17
C LEU A 374 16.34 37.90 -12.50
N HIS A 375 16.33 37.79 -11.17
CA HIS A 375 17.36 37.09 -10.40
C HIS A 375 17.41 35.61 -10.71
N GLU A 376 16.25 34.96 -10.79
CA GLU A 376 16.18 33.53 -11.09
C GLU A 376 16.69 33.24 -12.51
N VAL A 377 16.36 34.09 -13.50
CA VAL A 377 16.90 33.98 -14.86
C VAL A 377 18.42 34.14 -14.85
N TYR A 378 18.94 35.14 -14.11
CA TYR A 378 20.37 35.36 -13.96
C TYR A 378 21.07 34.15 -13.31
N ALA A 379 20.59 33.69 -12.15
CA ALA A 379 21.17 32.59 -11.40
C ALA A 379 21.24 31.29 -12.22
N ARG A 380 20.20 30.99 -13.00
CA ARG A 380 20.20 29.84 -13.91
C ARG A 380 21.19 29.96 -15.04
N SER A 381 21.29 31.15 -15.64
CA SER A 381 22.24 31.40 -16.71
C SER A 381 23.67 31.18 -16.23
N MET A 382 23.98 31.56 -14.98
CA MET A 382 25.26 31.28 -14.33
C MET A 382 25.49 29.79 -14.15
N LYS A 383 24.50 29.07 -13.61
CA LYS A 383 24.60 27.61 -13.41
C LYS A 383 24.82 26.84 -14.72
N LEU A 384 24.12 27.23 -15.80
CA LEU A 384 24.29 26.62 -17.12
C LEU A 384 25.66 26.94 -17.73
N MET A 385 26.19 28.14 -17.47
CA MET A 385 27.54 28.51 -17.87
C MET A 385 28.60 27.69 -17.12
N GLU A 386 28.46 27.56 -15.80
CA GLU A 386 29.32 26.73 -14.96
C GLU A 386 29.31 25.25 -15.37
N SER A 387 28.16 24.74 -15.82
CA SER A 387 28.06 23.36 -16.33
C SER A 387 28.53 23.19 -17.78
N GLY A 388 28.98 24.26 -18.45
CA GLY A 388 29.37 24.24 -19.87
C GLY A 388 28.22 24.05 -20.86
N ALA A 389 26.97 24.21 -20.41
CA ALA A 389 25.79 24.06 -21.27
C ALA A 389 25.51 25.34 -22.11
N VAL A 390 26.04 26.48 -21.67
CA VAL A 390 25.95 27.78 -22.37
C VAL A 390 27.32 28.46 -22.25
N SER A 391 27.87 28.98 -23.33
CA SER A 391 29.14 29.73 -23.25
C SER A 391 28.95 31.13 -22.61
N ALA A 392 30.04 31.76 -22.15
CA ALA A 392 29.98 33.11 -21.58
C ALA A 392 29.37 34.15 -22.57
N GLY A 393 29.68 34.03 -23.86
CA GLY A 393 29.11 34.88 -24.91
C GLY A 393 27.62 34.59 -25.21
N GLU A 394 27.17 33.35 -25.02
CA GLU A 394 25.76 32.97 -25.21
C GLU A 394 24.88 33.27 -24.00
N ARG A 395 25.47 33.53 -22.82
CA ARG A 395 24.73 33.77 -21.57
C ARG A 395 23.70 34.89 -21.70
N GLY A 396 24.09 36.02 -22.30
CA GLY A 396 23.18 37.15 -22.51
C GLY A 396 22.03 36.80 -23.46
N MET A 397 22.31 36.06 -24.53
CA MET A 397 21.27 35.59 -25.46
C MET A 397 20.33 34.56 -24.83
N TYR A 398 20.84 33.68 -23.96
CA TYR A 398 20.00 32.77 -23.18
C TYR A 398 19.05 33.55 -22.26
N GLN A 399 19.56 34.52 -21.49
CA GLN A 399 18.75 35.38 -20.62
C GLN A 399 17.67 36.11 -21.41
N ALA A 400 18.05 36.71 -22.55
CA ALA A 400 17.15 37.42 -23.44
C ALA A 400 16.05 36.51 -24.01
N ARG A 401 16.37 35.27 -24.40
CA ARG A 401 15.38 34.30 -24.91
C ARG A 401 14.41 33.83 -23.85
N VAL A 402 14.89 33.49 -22.65
CA VAL A 402 14.02 33.05 -21.55
C VAL A 402 13.07 34.16 -21.15
N LEU A 403 13.57 35.40 -20.97
CA LEU A 403 12.72 36.56 -20.70
C LEU A 403 11.79 36.87 -21.87
N GLY A 404 12.28 36.76 -23.10
CA GLY A 404 11.49 36.94 -24.30
C GLY A 404 10.30 35.98 -24.35
N LEU A 405 10.49 34.71 -24.00
CA LEU A 405 9.40 33.72 -23.93
C LEU A 405 8.38 34.05 -22.85
N VAL A 406 8.82 34.54 -21.68
CA VAL A 406 7.92 35.00 -20.62
C VAL A 406 7.11 36.21 -21.08
N PHE A 407 7.77 37.25 -21.62
CA PHE A 407 7.07 38.43 -22.13
C PHE A 407 6.13 38.10 -23.28
N ALA A 408 6.54 37.24 -24.21
CA ALA A 408 5.75 36.87 -25.37
C ALA A 408 4.46 36.14 -24.99
N HIS A 409 4.49 35.37 -23.90
CA HIS A 409 3.30 34.71 -23.35
C HIS A 409 2.34 35.72 -22.70
N GLU A 410 2.83 36.66 -21.91
CA GLU A 410 1.99 37.75 -21.37
C GLU A 410 1.39 38.62 -22.48
N ILE A 411 2.16 38.88 -23.54
CA ILE A 411 1.71 39.54 -24.76
C ILE A 411 0.65 38.70 -25.50
N ALA A 412 0.78 37.38 -25.50
CA ALA A 412 -0.23 36.50 -26.08
C ALA A 412 -1.60 36.62 -25.38
N HIS A 413 -1.62 36.86 -24.07
CA HIS A 413 -2.85 37.22 -23.35
C HIS A 413 -3.40 38.58 -23.80
N VAL A 414 -2.54 39.58 -24.07
CA VAL A 414 -2.95 40.88 -24.65
C VAL A 414 -3.63 40.70 -26.01
N LEU A 415 -3.15 39.73 -26.80
CA LEU A 415 -3.75 39.32 -28.06
C LEU A 415 -5.07 38.54 -27.91
N GLY A 416 -5.56 38.32 -26.68
CA GLY A 416 -6.83 37.67 -26.39
C GLY A 416 -6.76 36.15 -26.22
N LEU A 417 -5.56 35.55 -26.18
CA LEU A 417 -5.40 34.12 -25.93
C LEU A 417 -5.53 33.84 -24.43
N ARG A 418 -6.70 33.39 -23.98
CA ARG A 418 -6.95 33.12 -22.54
C ARG A 418 -6.29 31.83 -22.03
N ALA A 419 -6.09 30.86 -22.92
CA ALA A 419 -5.50 29.58 -22.54
C ALA A 419 -3.97 29.60 -22.58
N GLU A 420 -3.37 29.05 -21.53
CA GLU A 420 -1.93 28.99 -21.30
C GLU A 420 -1.14 28.29 -22.41
N ARG A 421 -1.65 27.17 -22.95
CA ARG A 421 -0.94 26.40 -23.98
C ARG A 421 -0.92 27.10 -25.35
N PRO A 422 -2.04 27.63 -25.85
CA PRO A 422 -2.01 28.53 -27.00
C PRO A 422 -1.13 29.76 -26.78
N ALA A 423 -1.13 30.34 -25.57
CA ALA A 423 -0.25 31.45 -25.22
C ALA A 423 1.23 31.06 -25.28
N ASP A 424 1.62 29.89 -24.74
CA ASP A 424 2.98 29.34 -24.86
C ASP A 424 3.40 29.09 -26.31
N ALA A 425 2.53 28.46 -27.09
CA ALA A 425 2.80 28.19 -28.51
C ALA A 425 2.97 29.49 -29.30
N ARG A 426 2.14 30.50 -28.98
CA ARG A 426 2.26 31.83 -29.58
C ARG A 426 3.54 32.53 -29.14
N ALA A 427 3.88 32.44 -27.86
CA ALA A 427 5.09 33.03 -27.30
C ALA A 427 6.34 32.55 -28.04
N VAL A 428 6.44 31.24 -28.27
CA VAL A 428 7.54 30.64 -29.04
C VAL A 428 7.62 31.22 -30.45
N ARG A 429 6.49 31.29 -31.17
CA ARG A 429 6.45 31.85 -32.53
C ARG A 429 6.91 33.31 -32.57
N LEU A 430 6.43 34.13 -31.63
CA LEU A 430 6.80 35.55 -31.54
C LEU A 430 8.29 35.75 -31.23
N VAL A 431 8.86 34.93 -30.34
CA VAL A 431 10.29 35.01 -30.03
C VAL A 431 11.13 34.55 -31.22
N TRP A 432 10.70 33.49 -31.93
CA TRP A 432 11.44 32.92 -33.06
C TRP A 432 11.32 33.77 -34.34
N SER A 433 10.27 34.60 -34.45
CA SER A 433 10.14 35.59 -35.52
C SER A 433 10.83 36.93 -35.20
N SER A 434 11.48 37.05 -34.04
CA SER A 434 12.17 38.27 -33.63
C SER A 434 13.70 38.10 -33.65
N LEU A 435 14.43 39.16 -33.30
CA LEU A 435 15.90 39.13 -33.17
C LEU A 435 16.41 38.14 -32.09
N LEU A 436 15.50 37.57 -31.29
CA LEU A 436 15.80 36.60 -30.24
C LEU A 436 15.80 35.14 -30.73
N ALA A 437 15.55 34.90 -32.03
CA ALA A 437 15.55 33.56 -32.60
C ALA A 437 16.82 32.75 -32.19
N PRO A 438 16.68 31.47 -31.83
CA PRO A 438 17.84 30.63 -31.58
C PRO A 438 18.59 30.35 -32.88
N ALA A 439 19.91 30.27 -32.81
CA ALA A 439 20.72 29.95 -33.99
C ALA A 439 20.61 28.47 -34.39
N ASN A 440 20.23 27.59 -33.46
CA ASN A 440 20.09 26.16 -33.69
C ASN A 440 19.12 25.49 -32.70
N ALA A 441 18.79 24.21 -32.95
CA ALA A 441 17.86 23.43 -32.14
C ALA A 441 18.34 23.18 -30.69
N ALA A 442 19.65 23.16 -30.45
CA ALA A 442 20.19 22.99 -29.11
C ALA A 442 19.93 24.24 -28.25
N GLN A 443 20.19 25.43 -28.80
CA GLN A 443 19.86 26.71 -28.15
C GLN A 443 18.35 26.85 -27.92
N ALA A 444 17.52 26.40 -28.88
CA ALA A 444 16.07 26.33 -28.72
C ALA A 444 15.67 25.48 -27.51
N GLU A 445 16.16 24.23 -27.45
CA GLU A 445 15.84 23.28 -26.38
C GLU A 445 16.25 23.81 -24.99
N VAL A 446 17.45 24.39 -24.88
CA VAL A 446 17.95 24.96 -23.63
C VAL A 446 17.07 26.13 -23.17
N ALA A 447 16.67 27.03 -24.08
CA ALA A 447 15.80 28.16 -23.74
C ALA A 447 14.38 27.72 -23.34
N LEU A 448 13.77 26.79 -24.08
CA LEU A 448 12.42 26.27 -23.78
C LEU A 448 12.39 25.57 -22.42
N ARG A 449 13.35 24.66 -22.18
CA ARG A 449 13.45 23.94 -20.91
C ARG A 449 13.79 24.87 -19.75
N GLY A 450 14.71 25.81 -19.97
CA GLY A 450 15.10 26.82 -18.98
C GLY A 450 13.91 27.66 -18.52
N THR A 451 13.04 28.05 -19.45
CA THR A 451 11.81 28.83 -19.18
C THR A 451 10.82 28.05 -18.33
N ILE A 452 10.61 26.76 -18.59
CA ILE A 452 9.71 25.92 -17.78
C ILE A 452 10.31 25.65 -16.40
N ASP A 453 11.59 25.27 -16.34
CA ASP A 453 12.24 24.95 -15.05
C ASP A 453 12.33 26.20 -14.14
N LEU A 454 12.34 27.43 -14.69
CA LEU A 454 12.27 28.72 -13.97
C LEU A 454 11.12 28.74 -12.96
N PHE A 455 9.94 28.31 -13.41
CA PHE A 455 8.72 28.29 -12.61
C PHE A 455 8.40 26.91 -12.03
N ASP A 456 9.08 25.84 -12.42
CA ASP A 456 8.86 24.52 -11.82
C ASP A 456 9.81 24.23 -10.67
N ARG A 457 11.06 24.72 -10.70
CA ARG A 457 12.13 24.34 -9.77
C ARG A 457 13.05 25.54 -9.43
N PRO A 458 12.54 26.63 -8.85
CA PRO A 458 13.35 27.83 -8.71
C PRO A 458 14.56 27.56 -7.79
N SER A 459 15.61 28.35 -7.94
CA SER A 459 16.81 28.21 -7.12
C SER A 459 16.44 28.42 -5.64
N GLY A 460 16.84 27.48 -4.78
CA GLY A 460 16.56 27.53 -3.34
C GLY A 460 15.21 26.95 -2.88
N ALA A 461 14.29 26.53 -3.78
CA ALA A 461 13.05 25.90 -3.33
C ALA A 461 13.30 24.51 -2.74
N ARG A 462 12.59 24.21 -1.64
CA ARG A 462 12.62 22.88 -1.04
C ARG A 462 11.87 21.89 -1.94
N ALA A 463 12.25 20.61 -1.87
CA ALA A 463 11.64 19.55 -2.67
C ALA A 463 10.10 19.44 -2.47
N PHE A 464 9.62 19.78 -1.27
CA PHE A 464 8.19 19.75 -0.96
C PHE A 464 7.41 20.92 -1.59
N ASP A 465 7.96 22.14 -1.54
CA ASP A 465 7.35 23.32 -2.18
C ASP A 465 7.29 23.13 -3.70
N THR A 466 8.34 22.51 -4.25
CA THR A 466 8.40 22.08 -5.66
C THR A 466 7.29 21.08 -5.98
N LEU A 467 7.00 20.12 -5.08
CA LEU A 467 5.96 19.12 -5.27
C LEU A 467 4.55 19.74 -5.21
N LEU A 468 4.26 20.54 -4.18
CA LEU A 468 2.96 21.22 -4.03
C LEU A 468 2.69 22.14 -5.21
N TYR A 469 3.69 22.88 -5.64
CA TYR A 469 3.56 23.77 -6.78
C TYR A 469 3.37 22.99 -8.08
N ARG A 470 4.11 21.89 -8.31
CA ARG A 470 3.88 21.03 -9.48
C ARG A 470 2.46 20.49 -9.52
N LEU A 471 1.88 20.16 -8.38
CA LEU A 471 0.48 19.76 -8.30
C LEU A 471 -0.45 20.91 -8.69
N ARG A 472 -0.22 22.12 -8.19
CA ARG A 472 -0.99 23.32 -8.56
C ARG A 472 -0.85 23.66 -10.05
N SER A 473 0.37 23.65 -10.57
CA SER A 473 0.68 23.95 -11.98
C SER A 473 0.21 22.86 -12.92
N PHE A 474 0.17 21.60 -12.48
CA PHE A 474 -0.38 20.50 -13.27
C PHE A 474 -1.83 20.77 -13.68
N PHE A 475 -2.64 21.35 -12.79
CA PHE A 475 -4.03 21.65 -13.06
C PHE A 475 -4.21 22.81 -14.06
N ARG A 476 -3.34 23.83 -14.03
CA ARG A 476 -3.42 24.99 -14.93
C ARG A 476 -2.69 24.80 -16.26
N TYR A 477 -1.48 24.24 -16.23
CA TYR A 477 -0.56 24.14 -17.39
C TYR A 477 -0.39 22.69 -17.90
N GLY A 478 -0.80 21.69 -17.12
CA GLY A 478 -0.52 20.27 -17.37
C GLY A 478 0.87 19.85 -16.87
N LEU A 479 1.30 18.62 -17.22
CA LEU A 479 2.65 18.16 -16.88
C LEU A 479 3.71 19.03 -17.55
N PRO A 480 4.83 19.35 -16.86
CA PRO A 480 5.95 20.11 -17.43
C PRO A 480 6.45 19.55 -18.77
N GLY A 481 6.56 18.23 -18.88
CA GLY A 481 6.97 17.57 -20.13
C GLY A 481 5.96 17.75 -21.27
N GLY A 482 4.66 17.81 -20.96
CA GLY A 482 3.62 18.08 -21.95
C GLY A 482 3.58 19.54 -22.40
N ARG A 483 3.84 20.49 -21.48
CA ARG A 483 4.02 21.91 -21.80
C ARG A 483 5.24 22.12 -22.69
N LEU A 484 6.37 21.51 -22.34
CA LEU A 484 7.61 21.55 -23.12
C LEU A 484 7.40 20.99 -24.53
N GLU A 485 6.72 19.87 -24.67
CA GLU A 485 6.45 19.29 -25.99
C GLU A 485 5.55 20.19 -26.84
N ALA A 486 4.55 20.86 -26.24
CA ALA A 486 3.75 21.84 -26.95
C ALA A 486 4.60 23.02 -27.47
N MET A 487 5.51 23.54 -26.64
CA MET A 487 6.45 24.59 -27.05
C MET A 487 7.43 24.12 -28.13
N ARG A 488 7.95 22.88 -28.07
CA ARG A 488 8.82 22.30 -29.09
C ARG A 488 8.13 22.14 -30.44
N ARG A 489 6.85 21.75 -30.45
CA ARG A 489 6.05 21.69 -31.68
C ARG A 489 5.88 23.09 -32.26
N ALA A 490 5.55 24.07 -31.43
CA ALA A 490 5.47 25.47 -31.87
C ALA A 490 6.80 25.99 -32.45
N ALA A 491 7.94 25.62 -31.85
CA ALA A 491 9.26 25.99 -32.34
C ALA A 491 9.60 25.37 -33.71
N ARG A 492 8.96 24.24 -34.05
CA ARG A 492 9.06 23.56 -35.35
C ARG A 492 7.96 23.97 -36.33
N ASP A 493 7.15 24.95 -35.96
CA ASP A 493 5.93 25.36 -36.68
C ASP A 493 4.93 24.20 -36.91
N GLU A 494 4.97 23.16 -36.08
CA GLU A 494 4.02 22.05 -36.15
C GLU A 494 2.67 22.48 -35.55
N PRO A 495 1.53 22.19 -36.21
CA PRO A 495 0.20 22.52 -35.69
C PRO A 495 -0.12 21.69 -34.43
N ASP A 496 -0.87 22.26 -33.48
CA ASP A 496 -1.39 21.47 -32.35
C ASP A 496 -2.37 20.42 -32.93
N PRO A 497 -2.14 19.10 -32.75
CA PRO A 497 -3.02 18.06 -33.30
C PRO A 497 -4.45 18.14 -32.76
N LEU A 498 -4.66 18.86 -31.64
CA LEU A 498 -5.99 19.13 -31.10
C LEU A 498 -6.56 20.49 -31.50
N ALA A 499 -5.88 21.30 -32.30
CA ALA A 499 -6.31 22.66 -32.65
C ALA A 499 -7.75 22.70 -33.20
N ARG A 500 -8.10 21.80 -34.13
CA ARG A 500 -9.45 21.69 -34.71
C ARG A 500 -10.54 21.33 -33.70
N TYR A 501 -10.15 20.78 -32.56
CA TYR A 501 -11.04 20.37 -31.48
C TYR A 501 -11.05 21.35 -30.33
N ARG A 502 -10.27 22.45 -30.39
CA ARG A 502 -10.25 23.45 -29.34
C ARG A 502 -11.28 24.55 -29.61
N ARG A 503 -11.96 24.98 -28.56
CA ARG A 503 -12.77 26.20 -28.54
C ARG A 503 -11.85 27.42 -28.55
N ALA A 504 -12.43 28.60 -28.77
CA ALA A 504 -11.73 29.88 -28.71
C ALA A 504 -11.10 30.17 -27.31
N ASP A 505 -11.66 29.58 -26.24
CA ASP A 505 -11.09 29.65 -24.88
C ASP A 505 -9.95 28.63 -24.64
N GLY A 506 -9.55 27.85 -25.66
CA GLY A 506 -8.49 26.84 -25.62
C GLY A 506 -8.87 25.49 -24.98
N THR A 507 -10.10 25.35 -24.46
CA THR A 507 -10.65 24.06 -24.00
C THR A 507 -10.97 23.14 -25.16
N VAL A 508 -11.09 21.84 -24.92
CA VAL A 508 -11.37 20.85 -25.98
C VAL A 508 -12.86 20.56 -26.04
N VAL A 509 -13.44 20.48 -27.25
CA VAL A 509 -14.83 20.05 -27.47
C VAL A 509 -14.86 18.53 -27.51
N TRP A 510 -15.14 17.92 -26.35
CA TRP A 510 -15.09 16.46 -26.16
C TRP A 510 -16.02 15.68 -27.08
N ALA A 511 -17.23 16.19 -27.30
CA ALA A 511 -18.18 15.60 -28.21
C ALA A 511 -17.58 15.45 -29.62
N SER A 512 -16.87 16.46 -30.12
CA SER A 512 -16.22 16.43 -31.44
C SER A 512 -15.00 15.50 -31.46
N VAL A 513 -14.18 15.50 -30.40
CA VAL A 513 -13.03 14.59 -30.27
C VAL A 513 -13.44 13.12 -30.25
N ALA A 514 -14.52 12.81 -29.52
CA ALA A 514 -15.08 11.46 -29.43
C ALA A 514 -15.77 11.05 -30.73
N LYS A 515 -16.58 11.94 -31.32
CA LYS A 515 -17.28 11.72 -32.60
C LYS A 515 -16.30 11.42 -33.74
N ASP A 516 -15.23 12.20 -33.83
CA ASP A 516 -14.25 12.06 -34.92
C ASP A 516 -13.22 10.96 -34.66
N ARG A 517 -13.38 10.17 -33.58
CA ARG A 517 -12.44 9.13 -33.14
C ARG A 517 -10.99 9.61 -33.11
N ALA A 518 -10.77 10.90 -32.87
CA ALA A 518 -9.44 11.52 -32.89
C ALA A 518 -8.50 10.91 -31.84
N LEU A 519 -9.08 10.30 -30.81
CA LEU A 519 -8.40 9.55 -29.75
C LEU A 519 -7.99 8.13 -30.17
N VAL A 520 -8.61 7.56 -31.19
CA VAL A 520 -8.34 6.21 -31.71
C VAL A 520 -7.14 6.22 -32.65
N GLU A 521 -6.96 7.30 -33.42
CA GLU A 521 -5.82 7.47 -34.34
C GLU A 521 -4.55 7.97 -33.63
N GLY A 522 -4.68 8.66 -32.49
CA GLY A 522 -3.56 9.05 -31.63
C GLY A 522 -3.30 8.01 -30.54
N ALA A 523 -2.22 7.25 -30.66
CA ALA A 523 -1.84 6.15 -29.76
C ALA A 523 -2.08 6.42 -28.25
N GLY A 524 -3.21 5.92 -27.71
CA GLY A 524 -3.40 5.66 -26.27
C GLY A 524 -4.70 6.18 -25.64
N LEU A 525 -5.85 5.55 -25.94
CA LEU A 525 -7.19 5.93 -25.46
C LEU A 525 -7.28 6.11 -23.92
N ALA A 526 -6.69 5.19 -23.15
CA ALA A 526 -6.82 5.18 -21.69
C ALA A 526 -5.90 6.20 -20.98
N LYS A 527 -4.66 6.38 -21.45
CA LYS A 527 -3.70 7.35 -20.88
C LYS A 527 -4.04 8.79 -21.26
N PHE A 528 -4.51 9.00 -22.49
CA PHE A 528 -4.89 10.31 -22.99
C PHE A 528 -6.25 10.74 -22.41
N GLY A 529 -7.20 9.81 -22.28
CA GLY A 529 -8.49 10.03 -21.61
C GLY A 529 -8.32 10.47 -20.15
N LEU A 530 -7.52 9.76 -19.35
CA LEU A 530 -7.28 10.11 -17.94
C LEU A 530 -6.53 11.44 -17.75
N ALA A 531 -5.53 11.74 -18.58
CA ALA A 531 -4.77 12.98 -18.48
C ALA A 531 -5.60 14.21 -18.88
N LEU A 532 -6.49 14.06 -19.85
CA LEU A 532 -7.40 15.12 -20.27
C LEU A 532 -8.59 15.30 -19.32
N PHE A 533 -9.06 14.21 -18.74
CA PHE A 533 -10.03 14.18 -17.65
C PHE A 533 -9.56 14.95 -16.41
N LEU A 534 -8.33 14.69 -15.94
CA LEU A 534 -7.74 15.42 -14.81
C LEU A 534 -7.53 16.91 -15.12
N LYS A 535 -7.30 17.25 -16.39
CA LYS A 535 -7.18 18.63 -16.86
C LYS A 535 -8.55 19.34 -16.88
N GLU A 536 -9.60 18.67 -17.32
CA GLU A 536 -10.93 19.28 -17.43
C GLU A 536 -11.65 19.38 -16.09
N LEU A 537 -11.47 18.41 -15.17
CA LEU A 537 -11.89 18.53 -13.76
C LEU A 537 -11.33 19.81 -13.14
N ALA A 538 -10.05 20.10 -13.40
CA ALA A 538 -9.40 21.29 -12.89
C ALA A 538 -9.93 22.58 -13.50
N HIS A 539 -10.28 22.56 -14.78
CA HIS A 539 -10.83 23.72 -15.46
C HIS A 539 -12.28 24.02 -15.02
N VAL A 540 -13.08 22.97 -14.82
CA VAL A 540 -14.44 23.05 -14.25
C VAL A 540 -14.39 23.56 -12.80
N ALA A 541 -13.49 23.02 -11.97
CA ALA A 541 -13.29 23.48 -10.59
C ALA A 541 -12.77 24.93 -10.51
N ALA A 542 -11.94 25.37 -11.47
CA ALA A 542 -11.39 26.72 -11.51
C ALA A 542 -12.36 27.76 -12.10
N SER A 543 -13.20 27.38 -13.06
CA SER A 543 -14.13 28.29 -13.72
C SER A 543 -15.34 28.67 -12.86
N GLY A 544 -15.72 27.80 -11.90
CA GLY A 544 -16.87 28.04 -11.01
C GLY A 544 -18.23 28.07 -11.73
N ASP A 545 -18.26 27.73 -13.02
CA ASP A 545 -19.46 27.70 -13.85
C ASP A 545 -20.28 26.45 -13.52
N ARG A 546 -21.41 26.67 -12.85
CA ARG A 546 -22.28 25.62 -12.32
C ARG A 546 -22.82 24.69 -13.40
N ALA A 547 -23.22 25.21 -14.56
CA ALA A 547 -23.75 24.39 -15.65
C ALA A 547 -22.67 23.46 -16.24
N ARG A 548 -21.42 23.94 -16.23
CA ARG A 548 -20.24 23.21 -16.71
C ARG A 548 -19.75 22.18 -15.69
N ALA A 549 -19.91 22.47 -14.39
CA ALA A 549 -19.70 21.52 -13.32
C ALA A 549 -20.75 20.41 -13.35
N GLU A 550 -22.01 20.75 -13.53
CA GLU A 550 -23.10 19.78 -13.64
C GLU A 550 -22.91 18.88 -14.88
N GLU A 551 -22.63 19.42 -16.07
CA GLU A 551 -22.36 18.62 -17.28
C GLU A 551 -21.14 17.68 -17.13
N PHE A 552 -20.07 18.14 -16.47
CA PHE A 552 -18.87 17.35 -16.22
C PHE A 552 -19.09 16.26 -15.16
N PHE A 553 -19.76 16.59 -14.05
CA PHE A 553 -20.05 15.66 -12.97
C PHE A 553 -21.18 14.69 -13.31
N ASP A 554 -22.14 15.04 -14.17
CA ASP A 554 -23.17 14.13 -14.68
C ASP A 554 -22.55 13.02 -15.54
N TYR A 555 -21.57 13.35 -16.40
CA TYR A 555 -20.81 12.36 -17.18
C TYR A 555 -19.91 11.46 -16.30
N LEU A 556 -19.64 11.89 -15.07
CA LEU A 556 -18.70 11.25 -14.17
C LEU A 556 -19.36 10.45 -13.06
N GLN A 557 -20.52 10.90 -12.57
CA GLN A 557 -21.37 10.14 -11.66
C GLN A 557 -21.91 8.88 -12.31
N THR A 558 -21.94 8.80 -13.64
CA THR A 558 -22.23 7.55 -14.36
C THR A 558 -21.09 6.53 -14.32
N THR A 559 -19.94 6.87 -13.73
CA THR A 559 -18.79 5.98 -13.53
C THR A 559 -18.24 6.12 -12.11
N ASP A 560 -18.28 5.07 -11.28
CA ASP A 560 -17.71 5.04 -9.90
C ASP A 560 -16.17 5.25 -9.80
N PHE A 561 -15.58 5.78 -10.86
CA PHE A 561 -14.17 5.96 -11.12
C PHE A 561 -13.47 6.86 -10.09
N TYR A 562 -14.03 8.00 -9.68
CA TYR A 562 -13.25 8.99 -8.90
C TYR A 562 -12.97 8.61 -7.44
N ALA A 563 -13.97 8.08 -6.73
CA ALA A 563 -13.82 7.79 -5.31
C ALA A 563 -12.78 6.69 -5.10
N HIS A 564 -12.85 5.61 -5.87
CA HIS A 564 -11.98 4.46 -5.67
C HIS A 564 -10.66 4.57 -6.44
N TYR A 565 -10.65 5.03 -7.69
CA TYR A 565 -9.40 5.15 -8.46
C TYR A 565 -8.52 6.33 -8.01
N GLY A 566 -9.12 7.49 -7.69
CA GLY A 566 -8.38 8.67 -7.26
C GLY A 566 -7.65 8.46 -5.93
N LEU A 567 -8.35 7.90 -4.94
CA LEU A 567 -7.76 7.51 -3.66
C LEU A 567 -6.77 6.35 -3.81
N PHE A 568 -7.03 5.41 -4.74
CA PHE A 568 -6.07 4.35 -5.03
C PHE A 568 -4.76 4.87 -5.61
N VAL A 569 -4.81 5.75 -6.61
CA VAL A 569 -3.59 6.32 -7.22
C VAL A 569 -2.84 7.21 -6.23
N ALA A 570 -3.56 8.01 -5.44
CA ALA A 570 -2.96 8.82 -4.38
C ALA A 570 -2.27 7.95 -3.32
N GLY A 571 -2.95 6.90 -2.86
CA GLY A 571 -2.38 5.92 -1.94
C GLY A 571 -1.18 5.20 -2.54
N ALA A 572 -1.26 4.78 -3.81
CA ALA A 572 -0.16 4.09 -4.46
C ALA A 572 1.08 4.95 -4.64
N ARG A 573 0.90 6.22 -4.98
CA ARG A 573 2.01 7.19 -5.02
C ARG A 573 2.57 7.50 -3.65
N LEU A 574 1.74 7.59 -2.62
CA LEU A 574 2.20 7.70 -1.24
C LEU A 574 3.02 6.47 -0.82
N GLY A 575 2.58 5.27 -1.21
CA GLY A 575 3.31 4.02 -0.97
C GLY A 575 4.64 3.94 -1.70
N GLU A 576 4.71 4.37 -2.97
CA GLU A 576 5.98 4.47 -3.70
C GLU A 576 6.94 5.49 -3.08
N VAL A 577 6.44 6.65 -2.66
CA VAL A 577 7.24 7.70 -2.02
C VAL A 577 7.71 7.23 -0.64
N ALA A 578 6.83 6.59 0.14
CA ALA A 578 7.19 6.00 1.42
C ALA A 578 8.23 4.88 1.24
N TYR A 579 8.07 4.03 0.22
CA TYR A 579 9.05 3.01 -0.12
C TYR A 579 10.41 3.64 -0.47
N ALA A 580 10.43 4.55 -1.45
CA ALA A 580 11.64 5.21 -1.93
C ALA A 580 12.36 5.96 -0.81
N ARG A 581 11.61 6.59 0.10
CA ARG A 581 12.14 7.41 1.19
C ARG A 581 12.57 6.61 2.41
N TYR A 582 11.88 5.52 2.74
CA TYR A 582 12.07 4.82 4.01
C TYR A 582 12.57 3.38 3.85
N LEU A 583 12.10 2.62 2.85
CA LEU A 583 12.39 1.18 2.70
C LEU A 583 13.46 0.85 1.65
N SER A 584 13.58 1.64 0.58
CA SER A 584 14.48 1.36 -0.55
C SER A 584 15.95 1.25 -0.13
N GLN A 585 16.33 2.00 0.91
CA GLN A 585 17.66 2.01 1.50
C GLN A 585 17.99 0.71 2.29
N TYR A 586 16.98 -0.10 2.61
CA TYR A 586 17.11 -1.32 3.42
C TYR A 586 16.92 -2.62 2.60
N VAL A 587 16.51 -2.53 1.34
CA VAL A 587 16.25 -3.69 0.48
C VAL A 587 17.23 -3.70 -0.70
N ARG A 588 18.31 -4.49 -0.59
CA ARG A 588 19.45 -4.45 -1.53
C ARG A 588 19.29 -5.24 -2.83
N PRO A 589 18.62 -6.40 -2.90
CA PRO A 589 18.40 -7.05 -4.19
C PRO A 589 17.42 -6.23 -5.03
N ARG A 590 17.84 -5.77 -6.22
CA ARG A 590 16.98 -4.98 -7.15
C ARG A 590 15.66 -5.69 -7.46
N PHE A 591 15.66 -7.01 -7.49
CA PHE A 591 14.47 -7.84 -7.67
C PHE A 591 13.47 -7.72 -6.51
N VAL A 592 13.92 -7.97 -5.28
CA VAL A 592 13.10 -7.86 -4.05
C VAL A 592 12.64 -6.42 -3.86
N SER A 593 13.48 -5.45 -4.23
CA SER A 593 13.15 -4.02 -4.17
C SER A 593 12.03 -3.65 -5.14
N GLY A 594 12.05 -4.20 -6.36
CA GLY A 594 10.98 -4.00 -7.33
C GLY A 594 9.65 -4.62 -6.90
N ILE A 595 9.68 -5.78 -6.26
CA ILE A 595 8.47 -6.47 -5.76
C ILE A 595 7.90 -5.72 -4.54
N LEU A 596 8.74 -5.39 -3.55
CA LEU A 596 8.31 -4.66 -2.36
C LEU A 596 7.81 -3.25 -2.68
N GLN A 597 8.43 -2.55 -3.63
CA GLN A 597 7.95 -1.24 -4.06
C GLN A 597 6.55 -1.33 -4.67
N ARG A 598 6.32 -2.28 -5.59
CA ARG A 598 5.01 -2.47 -6.23
C ARG A 598 3.96 -2.91 -5.22
N ASN A 599 4.30 -3.85 -4.35
CA ASN A 599 3.39 -4.32 -3.32
C ASN A 599 3.08 -3.21 -2.31
N LEU A 600 4.05 -2.41 -1.85
CA LEU A 600 3.78 -1.30 -0.94
C LEU A 600 2.96 -0.19 -1.60
N ALA A 601 3.26 0.15 -2.85
CA ALA A 601 2.44 1.07 -3.63
C ALA A 601 1.00 0.56 -3.68
N LEU A 602 0.81 -0.68 -4.10
CA LEU A 602 -0.51 -1.24 -4.28
C LEU A 602 -1.27 -1.41 -2.95
N ALA A 603 -0.58 -1.81 -1.88
CA ALA A 603 -1.11 -1.85 -0.51
C ALA A 603 -1.61 -0.47 -0.08
N THR A 604 -0.77 0.55 -0.23
CA THR A 604 -1.12 1.91 0.19
C THR A 604 -2.24 2.48 -0.68
N GLY A 605 -2.30 2.09 -1.96
CA GLY A 605 -3.39 2.37 -2.88
C GLY A 605 -4.71 1.75 -2.43
N MET A 606 -4.73 0.50 -1.99
CA MET A 606 -5.95 -0.13 -1.48
C MET A 606 -6.36 0.39 -0.09
N ALA A 607 -5.38 0.72 0.76
CA ALA A 607 -5.65 1.16 2.13
C ALA A 607 -6.29 2.54 2.16
N LEU A 608 -5.85 3.47 1.30
CA LEU A 608 -6.23 4.87 1.41
C LEU A 608 -7.74 5.12 1.19
N PRO A 609 -8.41 4.51 0.18
CA PRO A 609 -9.86 4.59 0.05
C PRO A 609 -10.59 4.06 1.29
N LEU A 610 -10.17 2.90 1.81
CA LEU A 610 -10.78 2.29 2.99
C LEU A 610 -10.62 3.16 4.25
N ILE A 611 -9.48 3.83 4.41
CA ILE A 611 -9.21 4.74 5.53
C ILE A 611 -10.07 5.99 5.42
N VAL A 612 -10.16 6.59 4.23
CA VAL A 612 -10.96 7.80 4.00
C VAL A 612 -12.45 7.53 4.20
N ASP A 613 -12.91 6.35 3.81
CA ASP A 613 -14.31 5.92 4.01
C ASP A 613 -14.59 5.49 5.47
N GLY A 614 -13.59 5.49 6.36
CA GLY A 614 -13.74 5.05 7.75
C GLY A 614 -13.96 3.53 7.92
N ARG A 615 -13.73 2.75 6.87
CA ARG A 615 -13.95 1.29 6.80
C ARG A 615 -12.65 0.48 6.90
N PHE A 616 -11.53 1.11 7.25
CA PHE A 616 -10.24 0.44 7.30
C PHE A 616 -10.16 -0.50 8.50
N GLU A 617 -10.29 -1.80 8.22
CA GLU A 617 -10.01 -2.86 9.17
C GLU A 617 -8.68 -3.53 8.80
N GLY A 618 -7.67 -3.44 9.69
CA GLY A 618 -6.31 -3.91 9.41
C GLY A 618 -6.23 -5.40 9.06
N ARG A 619 -7.15 -6.23 9.57
CA ARG A 619 -7.26 -7.65 9.20
C ARG A 619 -7.78 -7.84 7.78
N ALA A 620 -8.90 -7.21 7.42
CA ALA A 620 -9.45 -7.26 6.07
C ALA A 620 -8.41 -6.81 5.05
N PHE A 621 -7.74 -5.68 5.32
CA PHE A 621 -6.66 -5.16 4.49
C PHE A 621 -5.49 -6.12 4.32
N ALA A 622 -5.04 -6.79 5.39
CA ALA A 622 -3.97 -7.77 5.30
C ALA A 622 -4.36 -8.98 4.44
N ILE A 623 -5.63 -9.39 4.46
CA ILE A 623 -6.19 -10.46 3.62
C ILE A 623 -6.27 -10.02 2.16
N SER A 624 -6.79 -8.82 1.86
CA SER A 624 -6.82 -8.27 0.49
C SER A 624 -5.40 -8.10 -0.06
N PHE A 625 -4.45 -7.69 0.79
CA PHE A 625 -3.07 -7.52 0.37
C PHE A 625 -2.36 -8.87 0.13
N ALA A 626 -2.56 -9.85 1.00
CA ALA A 626 -1.98 -11.19 0.86
C ALA A 626 -2.56 -11.95 -0.34
N SER A 627 -3.89 -11.88 -0.56
CA SER A 627 -4.57 -12.48 -1.71
C SER A 627 -4.09 -11.90 -3.03
N LEU A 628 -3.82 -10.59 -3.06
CA LEU A 628 -3.31 -9.91 -4.24
C LEU A 628 -1.83 -10.18 -4.48
N GLY A 629 -1.03 -10.31 -3.41
CA GLY A 629 0.34 -10.82 -3.49
C GLY A 629 0.42 -12.25 -4.05
N LEU A 630 -0.46 -13.14 -3.59
CA LEU A 630 -0.61 -14.51 -4.10
C LEU A 630 -1.08 -14.53 -5.56
N SER A 631 -2.05 -13.68 -5.91
CA SER A 631 -2.57 -13.55 -7.28
C SER A 631 -1.49 -13.03 -8.24
N SER A 632 -0.71 -12.03 -7.82
CA SER A 632 0.41 -11.51 -8.61
C SER A 632 1.50 -12.57 -8.82
N ALA A 633 1.79 -13.40 -7.80
CA ALA A 633 2.73 -14.51 -7.92
C ALA A 633 2.20 -15.63 -8.84
N LEU A 634 0.93 -16.02 -8.71
CA LEU A 634 0.27 -17.03 -9.54
C LEU A 634 0.21 -16.61 -11.01
N VAL A 635 -0.14 -15.35 -11.28
CA VAL A 635 -0.14 -14.81 -12.65
C VAL A 635 1.28 -14.73 -13.18
N SER A 636 2.25 -14.23 -12.41
CA SER A 636 3.67 -14.22 -12.82
C SER A 636 4.19 -15.63 -13.15
N PHE A 637 3.79 -16.64 -12.37
CA PHE A 637 4.14 -18.04 -12.58
C PHE A 637 3.44 -18.63 -13.81
N GLY A 638 2.15 -18.36 -13.99
CA GLY A 638 1.37 -18.75 -15.18
C GLY A 638 1.90 -18.10 -16.47
N VAL A 639 2.36 -16.86 -16.38
CA VAL A 639 3.03 -16.14 -17.45
C VAL A 639 4.40 -16.75 -17.77
N GLN A 640 5.19 -17.11 -16.74
CA GLN A 640 6.47 -17.79 -16.94
C GLN A 640 6.31 -19.21 -17.51
N SER A 641 5.26 -19.94 -17.15
CA SER A 641 4.98 -21.26 -17.71
C SER A 641 4.46 -21.19 -19.15
N LEU A 642 3.70 -20.13 -19.51
CA LEU A 642 3.30 -19.85 -20.89
C LEU A 642 4.45 -19.35 -21.77
N ALA A 643 5.50 -18.78 -21.18
CA ALA A 643 6.69 -18.32 -21.92
C ALA A 643 7.42 -19.47 -22.64
N TRP A 644 7.20 -20.72 -22.26
CA TRP A 644 7.71 -21.90 -22.97
C TRP A 644 6.88 -22.26 -24.21
N ALA A 645 5.58 -21.95 -24.21
CA ALA A 645 4.61 -22.37 -25.22
C ALA A 645 4.50 -21.35 -26.35
N THR A 646 4.76 -20.08 -26.05
CA THR A 646 4.95 -19.05 -27.08
C THR A 646 6.43 -18.92 -27.40
N GLY A 647 6.85 -19.45 -28.56
CA GLY A 647 8.19 -19.29 -29.12
C GLY A 647 8.56 -17.85 -29.52
N LEU A 648 8.21 -16.84 -28.72
CA LEU A 648 8.53 -15.43 -28.94
C LEU A 648 10.05 -15.17 -28.93
N ARG A 649 10.83 -15.96 -28.17
CA ARG A 649 12.30 -15.92 -28.25
C ARG A 649 12.85 -16.47 -29.57
N ARG A 650 12.22 -17.50 -30.15
CA ARG A 650 12.58 -18.01 -31.49
C ARG A 650 12.17 -17.03 -32.59
N ALA A 651 11.04 -16.34 -32.45
CA ALA A 651 10.62 -15.30 -33.39
C ALA A 651 11.52 -14.04 -33.32
N GLN A 652 12.07 -13.70 -32.15
CA GLN A 652 13.08 -12.65 -32.00
C GLN A 652 14.45 -13.03 -32.57
N SER A 653 14.89 -14.29 -32.42
CA SER A 653 16.16 -14.75 -32.98
C SER A 653 16.10 -15.08 -34.47
N ALA A 654 14.92 -15.34 -35.03
CA ALA A 654 14.73 -15.71 -36.44
C ALA A 654 14.73 -14.53 -37.43
N GLY A 655 15.08 -13.31 -37.00
CA GLY A 655 15.32 -12.17 -37.92
C GLY A 655 14.10 -11.67 -38.72
N LEU A 656 12.91 -12.27 -38.55
CA LEU A 656 11.69 -11.89 -39.26
C LEU A 656 11.19 -10.47 -38.90
N LEU A 657 11.55 -9.96 -37.72
CA LEU A 657 11.24 -8.59 -37.30
C LEU A 657 12.30 -7.56 -37.71
N ALA A 658 13.47 -7.98 -38.22
CA ALA A 658 14.48 -7.04 -38.73
C ALA A 658 14.05 -6.39 -40.08
N ARG A 659 13.11 -7.00 -40.80
CA ARG A 659 12.52 -6.45 -42.03
C ARG A 659 11.55 -5.29 -41.80
N PHE A 660 11.05 -5.13 -40.58
CA PHE A 660 10.23 -3.98 -40.19
C PHE A 660 11.10 -3.10 -39.27
N GLY A 661 11.69 -2.04 -39.81
CA GLY A 661 12.72 -1.22 -39.17
C GLY A 661 12.33 -0.54 -37.83
N PRO A 662 12.92 0.62 -37.45
CA PRO A 662 12.79 1.23 -36.12
C PRO A 662 11.36 1.56 -35.64
N ALA A 663 10.34 1.37 -36.49
CA ALA A 663 8.92 1.42 -36.13
C ALA A 663 8.46 0.20 -35.29
N ALA A 664 9.02 -1.00 -35.47
CA ALA A 664 8.63 -2.20 -34.72
C ALA A 664 8.98 -2.12 -33.22
N GLY A 665 10.07 -1.41 -32.88
CA GLY A 665 10.44 -1.12 -31.49
C GLY A 665 9.45 -0.23 -30.74
N ARG A 666 8.61 0.54 -31.45
CA ARG A 666 7.53 1.34 -30.85
C ARG A 666 6.25 0.52 -30.63
N LEU A 667 5.93 -0.42 -31.52
CA LEU A 667 4.80 -1.34 -31.36
C LEU A 667 5.06 -2.41 -30.29
N ALA A 668 6.29 -2.91 -30.17
CA ALA A 668 6.67 -3.83 -29.09
C ALA A 668 6.57 -3.18 -27.70
N ARG A 669 6.82 -1.86 -27.59
CA ARG A 669 6.60 -1.09 -26.35
C ARG A 669 5.12 -0.88 -26.02
N LEU A 670 4.23 -0.88 -27.02
CA LEU A 670 2.78 -0.81 -26.83
C LEU A 670 2.20 -2.18 -26.42
N GLY A 671 2.66 -3.27 -27.03
CA GLY A 671 2.25 -4.63 -26.68
C GLY A 671 2.60 -5.02 -25.23
N GLY A 672 3.76 -4.59 -24.74
CA GLY A 672 4.16 -4.82 -23.34
C GLY A 672 3.24 -4.15 -22.30
N TRP A 673 2.54 -3.08 -22.64
CA TRP A 673 1.64 -2.39 -21.70
C TRP A 673 0.22 -2.97 -21.68
N PHE A 674 -0.31 -3.41 -22.83
CA PHE A 674 -1.57 -4.18 -22.87
C PHE A 674 -1.48 -5.47 -22.05
N TYR A 675 -0.31 -6.11 -22.10
CA TYR A 675 0.00 -7.25 -21.25
C TYR A 675 -0.11 -6.90 -19.77
N THR A 676 0.53 -5.81 -19.32
CA THR A 676 0.48 -5.38 -17.92
C THR A 676 -0.93 -5.00 -17.44
N VAL A 677 -1.77 -4.43 -18.30
CA VAL A 677 -3.15 -4.06 -17.94
C VAL A 677 -4.04 -5.31 -17.84
N GLY A 678 -3.92 -6.25 -18.80
CA GLY A 678 -4.63 -7.53 -18.73
C GLY A 678 -4.17 -8.36 -17.53
N GLU A 679 -2.86 -8.40 -17.27
CA GLU A 679 -2.25 -9.04 -16.11
C GLU A 679 -2.81 -8.44 -14.80
N LEU A 680 -2.88 -7.11 -14.70
CA LEU A 680 -3.44 -6.44 -13.53
C LEU A 680 -4.94 -6.73 -13.33
N ALA A 681 -5.73 -6.70 -14.40
CA ALA A 681 -7.16 -7.00 -14.32
C ALA A 681 -7.42 -8.44 -13.85
N VAL A 682 -6.63 -9.40 -14.35
CA VAL A 682 -6.69 -10.80 -13.90
C VAL A 682 -6.23 -10.94 -12.46
N VAL A 683 -5.15 -10.26 -12.06
CA VAL A 683 -4.68 -10.25 -10.66
C VAL A 683 -5.74 -9.68 -9.72
N LEU A 684 -6.41 -8.59 -10.09
CA LEU A 684 -7.48 -8.00 -9.28
C LEU A 684 -8.69 -8.93 -9.18
N TYR A 685 -9.11 -9.54 -10.29
CA TYR A 685 -10.20 -10.52 -10.28
C TYR A 685 -9.91 -11.72 -9.36
N PHE A 686 -8.70 -12.28 -9.43
CA PHE A 686 -8.31 -13.38 -8.55
C PHE A 686 -8.12 -12.93 -7.10
N ALA A 687 -7.64 -11.71 -6.86
CA ALA A 687 -7.53 -11.17 -5.52
C ALA A 687 -8.90 -11.06 -4.85
N ASP A 688 -9.90 -10.51 -5.54
CA ASP A 688 -11.27 -10.42 -5.03
C ASP A 688 -11.85 -11.80 -4.72
N ARG A 689 -11.66 -12.78 -5.61
CA ARG A 689 -12.12 -14.17 -5.38
C ARG A 689 -11.44 -14.85 -4.20
N ILE A 690 -10.12 -14.71 -4.07
CA ILE A 690 -9.36 -15.29 -2.95
C ILE A 690 -9.76 -14.60 -1.65
N GLU A 691 -9.97 -13.29 -1.68
CA GLU A 691 -10.42 -12.53 -0.51
C GLU A 691 -11.81 -12.96 -0.05
N GLU A 692 -12.78 -13.10 -0.96
CA GLU A 692 -14.11 -13.62 -0.64
C GLU A 692 -14.01 -15.00 0.01
N GLU A 693 -13.24 -15.94 -0.57
CA GLU A 693 -13.07 -17.30 -0.05
C GLU A 693 -12.34 -17.33 1.32
N TRP A 694 -11.38 -16.42 1.52
CA TRP A 694 -10.66 -16.30 2.79
C TRP A 694 -11.51 -15.69 3.90
N ARG A 695 -12.22 -14.60 3.61
CA ARG A 695 -13.16 -14.00 4.57
C ARG A 695 -14.21 -15.03 4.96
N GLU A 696 -14.75 -15.74 3.98
CA GLU A 696 -15.71 -16.82 4.21
C GLU A 696 -15.18 -17.86 5.19
N ARG A 697 -13.96 -18.36 5.00
CA ARG A 697 -13.33 -19.34 5.89
C ARG A 697 -12.98 -18.77 7.26
N LEU A 698 -12.60 -17.51 7.35
CA LEU A 698 -12.26 -16.87 8.62
C LEU A 698 -13.50 -16.60 9.45
N ASP A 699 -14.58 -16.14 8.83
CA ASP A 699 -15.88 -15.95 9.46
C ASP A 699 -16.42 -17.31 9.93
N GLU A 700 -16.31 -18.36 9.10
CA GLU A 700 -16.68 -19.73 9.51
C GLU A 700 -15.92 -20.16 10.77
N ARG A 701 -14.60 -19.96 10.80
CA ARG A 701 -13.76 -20.30 11.97
C ARG A 701 -14.09 -19.45 13.19
N ARG A 702 -14.39 -18.17 13.00
CA ARG A 702 -14.74 -17.24 14.08
C ARG A 702 -16.04 -17.67 14.73
N GLU A 703 -17.10 -17.90 13.95
CA GLU A 703 -18.40 -18.30 14.48
C GLU A 703 -18.34 -19.69 15.14
N ARG A 704 -17.64 -20.65 14.53
CA ARG A 704 -17.40 -21.97 15.16
C ARG A 704 -16.65 -21.88 16.48
N ARG A 705 -15.67 -20.98 16.57
CA ARG A 705 -14.92 -20.74 17.81
C ARG A 705 -15.80 -20.08 18.87
N ALA A 706 -16.59 -19.07 18.50
CA ALA A 706 -17.55 -18.44 19.42
C ALA A 706 -18.56 -19.47 19.95
N LEU A 707 -19.02 -20.37 19.08
CA LEU A 707 -19.88 -21.48 19.44
C LEU A 707 -19.23 -22.45 20.44
N GLY A 708 -17.97 -22.82 20.20
CA GLY A 708 -17.18 -23.64 21.13
C GLY A 708 -16.95 -22.97 22.49
N GLU A 709 -16.56 -21.69 22.50
CA GLU A 709 -16.34 -20.90 23.72
C GLU A 709 -17.64 -20.69 24.53
N ALA A 710 -18.79 -20.57 23.87
CA ALA A 710 -20.09 -20.49 24.53
C ALA A 710 -20.53 -21.84 25.11
N ALA A 711 -20.29 -22.95 24.39
CA ALA A 711 -20.54 -24.30 24.89
C ALA A 711 -19.66 -24.64 26.12
N GLU A 712 -18.38 -24.25 26.08
CA GLU A 712 -17.44 -24.37 27.20
C GLU A 712 -17.97 -23.67 28.46
N ARG A 713 -18.43 -22.42 28.31
CA ARG A 713 -18.98 -21.63 29.41
C ARG A 713 -20.29 -22.22 29.95
N LEU A 714 -21.17 -22.68 29.07
CA LEU A 714 -22.40 -23.36 29.48
C LEU A 714 -22.10 -24.60 30.35
N VAL A 715 -21.18 -25.46 29.93
CA VAL A 715 -20.80 -26.63 30.73
C VAL A 715 -20.13 -26.22 32.05
N ALA A 716 -19.26 -25.22 32.04
CA ALA A 716 -18.61 -24.75 33.25
C ALA A 716 -19.63 -24.31 34.32
N GLU A 717 -20.65 -23.54 33.93
CA GLU A 717 -21.73 -23.12 34.83
C GLU A 717 -22.63 -24.29 35.24
N LEU A 718 -22.98 -25.19 34.30
CA LEU A 718 -23.80 -26.36 34.59
C LEU A 718 -23.13 -27.34 35.55
N SER A 719 -21.81 -27.51 35.46
CA SER A 719 -21.02 -28.39 36.33
C SER A 719 -20.68 -27.74 37.67
N SER A 720 -20.65 -26.40 37.76
CA SER A 720 -20.39 -25.69 39.01
C SER A 720 -21.50 -25.91 40.05
N PRO A 721 -21.20 -26.47 41.24
CA PRO A 721 -22.22 -26.64 42.28
C PRO A 721 -22.72 -25.29 42.83
N GLU A 722 -21.90 -24.24 42.76
CA GLU A 722 -22.22 -22.90 43.26
C GLU A 722 -22.97 -22.02 42.25
N ALA A 723 -23.05 -22.44 40.98
CA ALA A 723 -23.73 -21.65 39.96
C ALA A 723 -25.22 -21.48 40.27
N THR A 724 -25.64 -20.23 40.29
CA THR A 724 -27.05 -19.85 40.43
C THR A 724 -27.82 -20.14 39.14
N VAL A 725 -29.14 -20.29 39.25
CA VAL A 725 -30.05 -20.41 38.09
C VAL A 725 -29.88 -19.23 37.12
N ALA A 726 -29.63 -18.02 37.64
CA ALA A 726 -29.39 -16.83 36.82
C ALA A 726 -28.11 -16.93 35.98
N GLN A 727 -27.02 -17.46 36.54
CA GLN A 727 -25.76 -17.70 35.82
C GLN A 727 -25.93 -18.77 34.73
N VAL A 728 -26.60 -19.88 35.06
CA VAL A 728 -26.93 -20.93 34.07
C VAL A 728 -27.76 -20.36 32.92
N ARG A 729 -28.79 -19.57 33.23
CA ARG A 729 -29.64 -18.92 32.21
C ARG A 729 -28.86 -17.91 31.37
N ALA A 730 -27.90 -17.20 31.94
CA ALA A 730 -27.04 -16.28 31.20
C ALA A 730 -26.12 -17.04 30.23
N ALA A 731 -25.48 -18.12 30.67
CA ALA A 731 -24.64 -18.96 29.82
C ALA A 731 -25.45 -19.66 28.72
N LEU A 732 -26.69 -20.06 29.01
CA LEU A 732 -27.61 -20.66 28.03
C LEU A 732 -28.00 -19.66 26.94
N ARG A 733 -28.27 -18.40 27.31
CA ARG A 733 -28.51 -17.32 26.33
C ARG A 733 -27.28 -17.10 25.44
N GLU A 734 -26.09 -17.04 26.03
CA GLU A 734 -24.86 -16.88 25.25
C GLU A 734 -24.61 -18.05 24.28
N HIS A 735 -24.91 -19.28 24.72
CA HIS A 735 -24.84 -20.46 23.86
C HIS A 735 -25.82 -20.38 22.68
N ARG A 736 -27.07 -20.00 22.95
CA ARG A 736 -28.10 -19.79 21.94
C ARG A 736 -27.70 -18.69 20.95
N ASP A 737 -27.23 -17.55 21.44
CA ASP A 737 -26.84 -16.42 20.59
C ASP A 737 -25.66 -16.82 19.68
N ALA A 738 -24.74 -17.67 20.14
CA ALA A 738 -23.67 -18.21 19.31
C ALA A 738 -24.18 -19.18 18.22
N TRP A 739 -25.17 -20.01 18.52
CA TRP A 739 -25.81 -20.87 17.50
C TRP A 739 -26.59 -20.06 16.46
N ILE A 740 -27.28 -19.00 16.88
CA ILE A 740 -27.93 -18.04 15.98
C ILE A 740 -26.90 -17.39 15.06
N GLY A 741 -25.81 -16.83 15.62
CA GLY A 741 -24.73 -16.24 14.83
C GLY A 741 -24.12 -17.23 13.82
N TYR A 742 -23.95 -18.49 14.21
CA TYR A 742 -23.47 -19.53 13.31
C TYR A 742 -24.46 -19.82 12.18
N ARG A 743 -25.76 -19.97 12.48
CA ARG A 743 -26.80 -20.20 11.47
C ARG A 743 -26.97 -19.01 10.53
N ASP A 744 -26.93 -17.79 11.04
CA ASP A 744 -27.01 -16.57 10.24
C ASP A 744 -25.82 -16.46 9.29
N ARG A 745 -24.62 -16.87 9.74
CA ARG A 745 -23.47 -17.00 8.85
C ARG A 745 -23.70 -18.02 7.74
N LEU A 746 -24.37 -19.14 8.00
CA LEU A 746 -24.75 -20.10 6.95
C LEU A 746 -25.73 -19.48 5.95
N TYR A 747 -26.60 -18.56 6.38
CA TYR A 747 -27.59 -17.89 5.54
C TYR A 747 -27.04 -16.66 4.80
N ALA A 748 -25.95 -16.06 5.28
CA ALA A 748 -25.33 -14.85 4.73
C ALA A 748 -25.09 -14.83 3.19
N PRO A 749 -24.76 -15.95 2.51
CA PRO A 749 -24.66 -15.95 1.05
C PRO A 749 -25.96 -15.56 0.33
N LEU A 750 -27.13 -15.93 0.88
CA LEU A 750 -28.44 -15.54 0.32
C LEU A 750 -28.67 -14.04 0.48
N GLU A 751 -28.41 -13.49 1.67
CA GLU A 751 -28.53 -12.04 1.93
C GLU A 751 -27.60 -11.22 1.03
N ALA A 752 -26.37 -11.70 0.83
CA ALA A 752 -25.41 -11.03 -0.05
C ALA A 752 -25.93 -10.95 -1.50
N GLU A 753 -26.64 -11.98 -1.98
CA GLU A 753 -27.24 -11.97 -3.32
C GLU A 753 -28.43 -11.02 -3.41
N GLU A 754 -29.25 -10.90 -2.36
CA GLU A 754 -30.32 -9.89 -2.26
C GLU A 754 -29.76 -8.46 -2.33
N VAL A 755 -28.68 -8.18 -1.60
CA VAL A 755 -28.01 -6.87 -1.67
C VAL A 755 -27.45 -6.60 -3.07
N ARG A 756 -26.90 -7.61 -3.75
CA ARG A 756 -26.42 -7.47 -5.13
C ARG A 756 -27.56 -7.16 -6.11
N LEU A 757 -28.68 -7.86 -6.00
CA LEU A 757 -29.87 -7.59 -6.82
C LEU A 757 -30.35 -6.16 -6.59
N ALA A 758 -30.51 -5.73 -5.33
CA ALA A 758 -30.96 -4.39 -4.98
C ALA A 758 -30.07 -3.30 -5.60
N ARG A 759 -28.74 -3.45 -5.54
CA ARG A 759 -27.79 -2.51 -6.17
C ARG A 759 -27.91 -2.47 -7.69
N ARG A 760 -28.12 -3.63 -8.34
CA ARG A 760 -28.30 -3.69 -9.80
C ARG A 760 -29.62 -3.06 -10.23
N LEU A 761 -30.71 -3.31 -9.49
CA LEU A 761 -32.01 -2.67 -9.71
C LEU A 761 -31.93 -1.15 -9.50
N GLU A 762 -31.18 -0.68 -8.51
CA GLU A 762 -30.92 0.75 -8.31
C GLU A 762 -30.21 1.37 -9.52
N GLY A 763 -29.23 0.66 -10.10
CA GLY A 763 -28.58 1.07 -11.35
C GLY A 763 -29.56 1.21 -12.52
N LEU A 764 -30.48 0.26 -12.69
CA LEU A 764 -31.52 0.34 -13.71
C LEU A 764 -32.55 1.45 -13.44
N ALA A 765 -32.92 1.68 -12.18
CA ALA A 765 -33.81 2.78 -11.80
C ALA A 765 -33.17 4.15 -12.11
N ARG A 766 -31.86 4.30 -11.88
CA ARG A 766 -31.11 5.50 -12.28
C ARG A 766 -31.07 5.67 -13.80
N ALA A 767 -30.84 4.59 -14.54
CA ALA A 767 -30.87 4.62 -16.01
C ALA A 767 -32.26 5.03 -16.55
N ALA A 768 -33.33 4.49 -15.96
CA ALA A 768 -34.69 4.87 -16.29
C ALA A 768 -34.95 6.38 -16.08
N LYS A 769 -34.50 6.92 -14.95
CA LYS A 769 -34.61 8.36 -14.66
C LYS A 769 -33.82 9.20 -15.67
N LEU A 770 -32.58 8.83 -15.98
CA LEU A 770 -31.76 9.56 -16.95
C LEU A 770 -32.40 9.58 -18.34
N SER A 771 -32.99 8.47 -18.77
CA SER A 771 -33.75 8.40 -20.03
C SER A 771 -34.95 9.36 -20.04
N GLU A 772 -35.69 9.44 -18.93
CA GLU A 772 -36.80 10.38 -18.80
C GLU A 772 -36.33 11.85 -18.88
N ASP A 773 -35.22 12.17 -18.21
CA ASP A 773 -34.63 13.51 -18.22
C ASP A 773 -34.08 13.86 -19.62
N GLU A 774 -33.46 12.92 -20.32
CA GLU A 774 -33.06 13.06 -21.73
C GLU A 774 -34.25 13.36 -22.64
N ARG A 775 -35.37 12.63 -22.47
CA ARG A 775 -36.60 12.87 -23.24
C ARG A 775 -37.13 14.28 -22.99
N ARG A 776 -37.20 14.72 -21.74
CA ARG A 776 -37.64 16.08 -21.37
C ARG A 776 -36.73 17.15 -21.99
N ALA A 777 -35.41 16.94 -21.90
CA ALA A 777 -34.42 17.84 -22.47
C ALA A 777 -34.54 17.90 -24.00
N LEU A 778 -34.75 16.77 -24.66
CA LEU A 778 -34.92 16.69 -26.11
C LEU A 778 -36.21 17.40 -26.55
N GLY A 779 -37.32 17.20 -25.85
CA GLY A 779 -38.58 17.93 -26.08
C GLY A 779 -38.47 19.44 -25.81
N ALA A 780 -37.59 19.87 -24.91
CA ALA A 780 -37.27 21.29 -24.73
C ALA A 780 -36.39 21.84 -25.86
N ARG A 781 -35.41 21.06 -26.34
CA ARG A 781 -34.53 21.45 -27.47
C ARG A 781 -35.29 21.57 -28.77
N THR A 782 -36.18 20.63 -29.10
CA THR A 782 -36.99 20.69 -30.33
C THR A 782 -37.92 21.90 -30.35
N ARG A 783 -38.42 22.35 -29.19
CA ARG A 783 -39.16 23.62 -29.07
C ARG A 783 -38.30 24.86 -29.33
N ARG A 784 -37.02 24.83 -28.94
CA ARG A 784 -36.08 25.95 -29.11
C ARG A 784 -35.45 26.02 -30.49
N LEU A 785 -35.37 24.90 -31.21
CA LEU A 785 -34.64 24.76 -32.47
C LEU A 785 -35.56 24.32 -33.62
N PRO A 786 -36.12 25.27 -34.41
CA PRO A 786 -37.08 24.96 -35.47
C PRO A 786 -36.55 24.00 -36.55
N HIS A 787 -35.26 24.08 -36.87
CA HIS A 787 -34.63 23.18 -37.86
C HIS A 787 -34.64 21.71 -37.38
N LEU A 788 -34.29 21.47 -36.11
CA LEU A 788 -34.30 20.13 -35.52
C LEU A 788 -35.73 19.57 -35.46
N ARG A 789 -36.71 20.42 -35.16
CA ARG A 789 -38.12 20.06 -35.21
C ARG A 789 -38.52 19.63 -36.63
N SER A 790 -38.18 20.42 -37.64
CA SER A 790 -38.52 20.12 -39.04
C SER A 790 -37.89 18.80 -39.51
N GLU A 791 -36.62 18.56 -39.19
CA GLU A 791 -35.91 17.32 -39.53
C GLU A 791 -36.55 16.08 -38.86
N LEU A 792 -36.97 16.21 -37.59
CA LEU A 792 -37.63 15.11 -36.88
C LEU A 792 -39.05 14.87 -37.40
N GLU A 793 -39.82 15.93 -37.70
CA GLU A 793 -41.16 15.83 -38.30
C GLU A 793 -41.09 15.18 -39.71
N GLU A 794 -40.09 15.54 -40.53
CA GLU A 794 -39.87 14.94 -41.85
C GLU A 794 -39.56 13.44 -41.77
N ARG A 795 -38.72 13.02 -40.81
CA ARG A 795 -38.30 11.61 -40.70
C ARG A 795 -39.29 10.71 -39.96
N HIS A 796 -40.00 11.25 -38.97
CA HIS A 796 -40.77 10.46 -38.01
C HIS A 796 -42.25 10.84 -37.97
N GLY A 797 -42.73 11.71 -38.85
CA GLY A 797 -44.11 12.20 -38.90
C GLY A 797 -44.36 13.35 -37.93
N SER A 798 -43.95 13.17 -36.67
CA SER A 798 -44.04 14.20 -35.64
C SER A 798 -42.93 14.09 -34.59
N VAL A 799 -42.64 15.20 -33.91
CA VAL A 799 -41.75 15.19 -32.73
C VAL A 799 -42.31 14.31 -31.61
N GLY A 800 -43.64 14.25 -31.48
CA GLY A 800 -44.33 13.41 -30.50
C GLY A 800 -44.04 11.92 -30.74
N GLU A 801 -44.29 11.45 -31.95
CA GLU A 801 -44.04 10.05 -32.35
C GLU A 801 -42.58 9.66 -32.19
N TYR A 802 -41.63 10.55 -32.53
CA TYR A 802 -40.20 10.27 -32.30
C TYR A 802 -39.85 10.12 -30.81
N LEU A 803 -40.35 11.02 -29.95
CA LEU A 803 -40.09 10.97 -28.51
C LEU A 803 -40.76 9.74 -27.86
N GLU A 804 -41.96 9.38 -28.31
CA GLU A 804 -42.68 8.19 -27.85
C GLU A 804 -42.00 6.91 -28.32
N GLY A 805 -41.53 6.84 -29.57
CA GLY A 805 -40.78 5.71 -30.11
C GLY A 805 -39.49 5.46 -29.31
N ARG A 806 -38.70 6.51 -29.06
CA ARG A 806 -37.47 6.41 -28.25
C ARG A 806 -37.76 5.97 -26.80
N ASP A 807 -38.81 6.51 -26.20
CA ASP A 807 -39.26 6.13 -24.84
C ASP A 807 -39.72 4.67 -24.79
N ALA A 808 -40.47 4.20 -25.79
CA ALA A 808 -40.89 2.81 -25.91
C ALA A 808 -39.70 1.85 -26.09
N GLU A 809 -38.73 2.20 -26.93
CA GLU A 809 -37.51 1.42 -27.14
C GLU A 809 -36.69 1.30 -25.85
N GLU A 810 -36.47 2.41 -25.13
CA GLU A 810 -35.67 2.39 -23.91
C GLU A 810 -36.42 1.71 -22.76
N ARG A 811 -37.74 1.88 -22.64
CA ARG A 811 -38.57 1.11 -21.68
C ARG A 811 -38.50 -0.38 -21.97
N ALA A 812 -38.63 -0.79 -23.24
CA ALA A 812 -38.53 -2.19 -23.61
C ALA A 812 -37.14 -2.78 -23.32
N ARG A 813 -36.08 -1.98 -23.50
CA ARG A 813 -34.72 -2.36 -23.12
C ARG A 813 -34.57 -2.51 -21.61
N LEU A 814 -34.99 -1.52 -20.82
CA LEU A 814 -34.93 -1.57 -19.36
C LEU A 814 -35.75 -2.74 -18.81
N GLN A 815 -36.93 -3.02 -19.37
CA GLN A 815 -37.74 -4.17 -19.00
C GLN A 815 -37.00 -5.49 -19.25
N ARG A 816 -36.38 -5.67 -20.43
CA ARG A 816 -35.57 -6.86 -20.72
C ARG A 816 -34.39 -7.01 -19.76
N ASP A 817 -33.77 -5.91 -19.36
CA ASP A 817 -32.66 -5.93 -18.41
C ASP A 817 -33.15 -6.28 -16.99
N VAL A 818 -34.32 -5.76 -16.56
CA VAL A 818 -34.97 -6.16 -15.30
C VAL A 818 -35.34 -7.63 -15.32
N ASP A 819 -36.01 -8.11 -16.37
CA ASP A 819 -36.44 -9.51 -16.51
C ASP A 819 -35.23 -10.47 -16.46
N ARG A 820 -34.14 -10.11 -17.16
CA ARG A 820 -32.88 -10.87 -17.10
C ARG A 820 -32.30 -10.88 -15.70
N LEU A 821 -32.21 -9.73 -15.03
CA LEU A 821 -31.69 -9.64 -13.68
C LEU A 821 -32.50 -10.46 -12.68
N MET A 822 -33.84 -10.43 -12.78
CA MET A 822 -34.72 -11.22 -11.93
C MET A 822 -34.55 -12.71 -12.19
N SER A 823 -34.48 -13.14 -13.46
CA SER A 823 -34.24 -14.54 -13.82
C SER A 823 -32.88 -15.03 -13.34
N ASP A 824 -31.82 -14.23 -13.48
CA ASP A 824 -30.48 -14.58 -13.00
C ASP A 824 -30.44 -14.67 -11.47
N TYR A 825 -31.12 -13.75 -10.79
CA TYR A 825 -31.28 -13.75 -9.34
C TYR A 825 -32.03 -14.99 -8.85
N ASP A 826 -33.17 -15.33 -9.45
CA ASP A 826 -33.96 -16.50 -9.03
C ASP A 826 -33.17 -17.80 -9.19
N ALA A 827 -32.45 -17.95 -10.31
CA ALA A 827 -31.57 -19.10 -10.54
C ALA A 827 -30.45 -19.18 -9.48
N ARG A 828 -29.80 -18.04 -9.18
CA ARG A 828 -28.70 -18.00 -8.21
C ARG A 828 -29.20 -18.19 -6.77
N ARG A 829 -30.33 -17.58 -6.43
CA ARG A 829 -31.00 -17.75 -5.13
C ARG A 829 -31.39 -19.20 -4.91
N ALA A 830 -31.95 -19.88 -5.91
CA ALA A 830 -32.28 -21.31 -5.81
C ALA A 830 -31.03 -22.19 -5.60
N GLU A 831 -29.91 -21.89 -6.28
CA GLU A 831 -28.63 -22.58 -6.05
C GLU A 831 -28.12 -22.38 -4.62
N LEU A 832 -28.06 -21.13 -4.15
CA LEU A 832 -27.61 -20.80 -2.80
C LEU A 832 -28.52 -21.39 -1.73
N PHE A 833 -29.84 -21.39 -1.97
CA PHE A 833 -30.83 -21.95 -1.05
C PHE A 833 -30.63 -23.46 -0.86
N ARG A 834 -30.40 -24.20 -1.95
CA ARG A 834 -30.01 -25.62 -1.86
C ARG A 834 -28.69 -25.80 -1.12
N GLY A 835 -27.71 -24.92 -1.36
CA GLY A 835 -26.45 -24.91 -0.62
C GLY A 835 -26.63 -24.80 0.91
N VAL A 836 -27.59 -23.99 1.37
CA VAL A 836 -27.87 -23.77 2.81
C VAL A 836 -28.69 -24.90 3.44
N TYR A 837 -29.69 -25.42 2.73
CA TYR A 837 -30.70 -26.33 3.30
C TYR A 837 -30.53 -27.81 2.91
N GLU A 838 -29.89 -28.10 1.78
CA GLU A 838 -29.74 -29.47 1.27
C GLU A 838 -28.29 -29.95 1.31
N GLU A 839 -27.34 -29.09 0.95
CA GLU A 839 -25.91 -29.41 0.90
C GLU A 839 -25.25 -29.27 2.29
N GLY A 840 -23.99 -29.71 2.38
CA GLY A 840 -23.18 -29.54 3.59
C GLY A 840 -23.62 -30.39 4.80
N ARG A 841 -24.52 -31.36 4.60
CA ARG A 841 -24.91 -32.32 5.64
C ARG A 841 -23.73 -33.20 6.04
N ARG A 842 -23.52 -33.35 7.34
CA ARG A 842 -22.55 -34.24 7.98
C ARG A 842 -23.09 -35.66 7.96
N GLU A 843 -22.21 -36.63 7.70
CA GLU A 843 -22.50 -38.05 7.83
C GLU A 843 -22.41 -38.47 9.31
N GLY A 844 -23.46 -39.12 9.82
CA GLY A 844 -23.54 -39.66 11.19
C GLY A 844 -24.13 -38.69 12.23
N ASP A 845 -24.15 -39.12 13.51
CA ASP A 845 -24.70 -38.32 14.61
C ASP A 845 -23.68 -37.33 15.18
N PHE A 846 -24.15 -36.19 15.68
CA PHE A 846 -23.28 -35.09 16.17
C PHE A 846 -22.31 -35.54 17.26
N LEU A 847 -22.87 -36.31 18.20
CA LEU A 847 -22.16 -36.86 19.36
C LEU A 847 -21.63 -38.28 19.09
N ALA A 848 -21.63 -38.76 17.83
CA ALA A 848 -21.17 -40.11 17.51
C ALA A 848 -19.70 -40.32 17.93
N GLY A 849 -19.47 -41.39 18.69
CA GLY A 849 -18.15 -41.74 19.21
C GLY A 849 -17.64 -40.81 20.30
N THR A 850 -18.51 -40.02 20.93
CA THR A 850 -18.17 -39.22 22.10
C THR A 850 -19.01 -39.68 23.28
N ASP A 851 -18.35 -40.12 24.34
CA ASP A 851 -19.03 -40.50 25.58
C ASP A 851 -19.53 -39.22 26.28
N PRO A 852 -20.85 -39.06 26.52
CA PRO A 852 -21.38 -37.93 27.28
C PRO A 852 -20.69 -37.74 28.64
N ALA A 853 -20.24 -38.82 29.29
CA ALA A 853 -19.53 -38.72 30.56
C ALA A 853 -18.19 -37.98 30.43
N GLU A 854 -17.50 -38.10 29.28
CA GLU A 854 -16.25 -37.39 28.99
C GLU A 854 -16.48 -35.89 28.72
N LEU A 855 -17.66 -35.52 28.22
CA LEU A 855 -18.00 -34.14 27.88
C LEU A 855 -18.49 -33.32 29.07
N PHE A 856 -19.08 -33.96 30.07
CA PHE A 856 -19.80 -33.23 31.12
C PHE A 856 -19.21 -33.39 32.53
N ALA A 857 -18.26 -34.33 32.71
CA ALA A 857 -17.58 -34.68 33.96
C ALA A 857 -18.54 -34.84 35.17
N PRO A 858 -18.75 -36.06 35.70
CA PRO A 858 -19.69 -36.25 36.80
C PRO A 858 -19.35 -35.35 37.99
N PRO A 859 -20.34 -34.80 38.69
CA PRO A 859 -20.09 -34.06 39.92
C PRO A 859 -19.44 -35.02 40.93
N GLU A 860 -18.17 -34.80 41.27
CA GLU A 860 -17.55 -35.57 42.35
C GLU A 860 -18.16 -35.15 43.69
N ASP A 861 -18.56 -36.14 44.48
CA ASP A 861 -19.10 -35.97 45.83
C ASP A 861 -18.04 -35.34 46.76
N GLY A 862 -18.01 -34.01 46.81
CA GLY A 862 -17.42 -33.23 47.90
C GLY A 862 -15.92 -32.90 47.81
N ALA A 863 -15.14 -33.50 46.92
CA ALA A 863 -13.73 -33.13 46.77
C ALA A 863 -13.54 -31.99 45.76
N GLY A 864 -13.65 -30.74 46.22
CA GLY A 864 -13.31 -29.52 45.46
C GLY A 864 -11.84 -29.37 45.07
N GLY A 865 -11.12 -30.48 44.92
CA GLY A 865 -9.70 -30.54 44.61
C GLY A 865 -9.36 -30.07 43.21
N ILE A 866 -8.09 -29.75 43.02
CA ILE A 866 -7.49 -29.28 41.76
C ILE A 866 -7.82 -30.22 40.58
N PHE A 867 -7.90 -31.55 40.82
CA PHE A 867 -8.24 -32.54 39.80
C PHE A 867 -9.67 -32.43 39.28
N ALA A 868 -10.65 -32.15 40.14
CA ALA A 868 -12.04 -31.97 39.73
C ALA A 868 -12.19 -30.72 38.85
N ARG A 869 -11.47 -29.63 39.21
CA ARG A 869 -11.40 -28.41 38.38
C ARG A 869 -10.78 -28.70 37.01
N TRP A 870 -9.64 -29.40 36.99
CA TRP A 870 -8.95 -29.77 35.76
C TRP A 870 -9.80 -30.67 34.85
N ARG A 871 -10.53 -31.64 35.40
CA ARG A 871 -11.46 -32.47 34.60
C ARG A 871 -12.60 -31.65 34.01
N ARG A 872 -13.19 -30.72 34.76
CA ARG A 872 -14.23 -29.80 34.24
C ARG A 872 -13.71 -28.92 33.11
N GLU A 873 -12.53 -28.34 33.28
CA GLU A 873 -11.89 -27.53 32.23
C GLU A 873 -11.58 -28.36 30.98
N ARG A 874 -11.13 -29.61 31.17
CA ARG A 874 -10.85 -30.53 30.06
C ARG A 874 -12.13 -30.96 29.33
N ALA A 875 -13.20 -31.25 30.07
CA ALA A 875 -14.50 -31.65 29.55
C ALA A 875 -15.13 -30.50 28.76
N GLY A 876 -15.13 -29.29 29.33
CA GLY A 876 -15.49 -28.06 28.63
C GLY A 876 -14.69 -27.90 27.34
N ALA A 877 -13.36 -27.93 27.40
CA ALA A 877 -12.51 -27.77 26.22
C ALA A 877 -12.69 -28.89 25.16
N ALA A 878 -13.07 -30.10 25.58
CA ALA A 878 -13.41 -31.18 24.66
C ALA A 878 -14.74 -30.91 23.95
N LEU A 879 -15.75 -30.44 24.67
CA LEU A 879 -17.02 -30.02 24.08
C LEU A 879 -16.83 -28.82 23.14
N GLY A 880 -16.11 -27.79 23.56
CA GLY A 880 -15.86 -26.60 22.75
C GLY A 880 -15.19 -26.94 21.42
N ARG A 881 -14.20 -27.84 21.43
CA ARG A 881 -13.60 -28.38 20.21
C ARG A 881 -14.59 -29.20 19.39
N LEU A 882 -15.34 -30.10 20.00
CA LEU A 882 -16.32 -30.93 19.30
C LEU A 882 -17.34 -30.06 18.57
N VAL A 883 -17.90 -29.06 19.24
CA VAL A 883 -18.88 -28.13 18.67
C VAL A 883 -18.24 -27.31 17.55
N ALA A 884 -17.06 -26.72 17.77
CA ALA A 884 -16.38 -25.92 16.76
C ALA A 884 -16.01 -26.73 15.50
N GLU A 885 -15.62 -28.00 15.64
CA GLU A 885 -15.16 -28.82 14.53
C GLU A 885 -16.31 -29.55 13.81
N ARG A 886 -17.29 -30.06 14.56
CA ARG A 886 -18.33 -30.97 14.05
C ARG A 886 -19.69 -30.33 13.77
N ALA A 887 -19.93 -29.08 14.16
CA ALA A 887 -21.16 -28.39 13.78
C ALA A 887 -21.38 -28.48 12.25
N ALA A 888 -22.57 -28.89 11.85
CA ALA A 888 -22.93 -29.11 10.46
C ALA A 888 -22.93 -27.78 9.68
N LYS A 889 -22.55 -27.84 8.40
CA LYS A 889 -22.63 -26.68 7.49
C LYS A 889 -24.01 -26.51 6.88
N ASN A 890 -24.91 -27.45 7.16
CA ASN A 890 -26.31 -27.41 6.76
C ASN A 890 -27.13 -26.74 7.87
N ARG A 891 -28.00 -25.78 7.50
CA ARG A 891 -28.72 -24.97 8.48
C ARG A 891 -29.72 -25.78 9.32
N LEU A 892 -30.41 -26.76 8.73
CA LEU A 892 -31.33 -27.63 9.49
C LEU A 892 -30.57 -28.59 10.40
N GLN A 893 -29.51 -29.20 9.90
CA GLN A 893 -28.68 -30.09 10.71
C GLN A 893 -27.94 -29.34 11.83
N ALA A 894 -27.67 -28.04 11.69
CA ALA A 894 -27.15 -27.23 12.79
C ALA A 894 -28.16 -27.11 13.95
N TYR A 895 -29.48 -27.10 13.69
CA TYR A 895 -30.48 -27.25 14.74
C TYR A 895 -30.47 -28.67 15.33
N GLU A 896 -30.39 -29.70 14.49
CA GLU A 896 -30.30 -31.10 14.95
C GLU A 896 -29.08 -31.31 15.89
N ASP A 897 -27.94 -30.68 15.58
CA ASP A 897 -26.72 -30.70 16.39
C ASP A 897 -26.93 -29.99 17.75
N GLU A 898 -27.57 -28.82 17.76
CA GLU A 898 -27.92 -28.08 18.99
C GLU A 898 -28.93 -28.87 19.86
N GLU A 899 -29.96 -29.44 19.24
CA GLU A 899 -30.95 -30.29 19.91
C GLU A 899 -30.28 -31.52 20.55
N ALA A 900 -29.38 -32.18 19.83
CA ALA A 900 -28.65 -33.35 20.34
C ALA A 900 -27.79 -32.98 21.55
N LEU A 901 -27.12 -31.82 21.51
CA LEU A 901 -26.31 -31.32 22.62
C LEU A 901 -27.17 -31.00 23.85
N LEU A 902 -28.24 -30.23 23.68
CA LEU A 902 -29.14 -29.85 24.77
C LEU A 902 -29.84 -31.07 25.38
N ALA A 903 -30.26 -32.04 24.56
CA ALA A 903 -30.84 -33.30 25.05
C ALA A 903 -29.83 -34.12 25.87
N ALA A 904 -28.57 -34.18 25.44
CA ALA A 904 -27.51 -34.86 26.18
C ALA A 904 -27.21 -34.16 27.52
N LEU A 905 -27.17 -32.82 27.53
CA LEU A 905 -26.99 -32.01 28.74
C LEU A 905 -28.16 -32.19 29.73
N ALA A 906 -29.41 -32.13 29.26
CA ALA A 906 -30.58 -32.33 30.10
C ALA A 906 -30.59 -33.72 30.76
N ARG A 907 -30.27 -34.77 29.98
CA ARG A 907 -30.16 -36.14 30.51
C ARG A 907 -29.05 -36.26 31.54
N PHE A 908 -27.86 -35.75 31.24
CA PHE A 908 -26.73 -35.77 32.18
C PHE A 908 -27.07 -35.07 33.50
N LEU A 909 -27.72 -33.91 33.45
CA LEU A 909 -28.15 -33.18 34.65
C LEU A 909 -29.23 -33.93 35.44
N GLN A 910 -30.15 -34.60 34.75
CA GLN A 910 -31.17 -35.44 35.39
C GLN A 910 -30.53 -36.62 36.12
N ASP A 911 -29.61 -37.34 35.46
CA ASP A 911 -28.89 -38.48 36.03
C ASP A 911 -28.00 -38.05 37.22
N ALA A 912 -27.50 -36.82 37.20
CA ALA A 912 -26.73 -36.20 38.28
C ALA A 912 -27.59 -35.60 39.42
N GLY A 913 -28.91 -35.78 39.40
CA GLY A 913 -29.83 -35.26 40.43
C GLY A 913 -30.03 -33.73 40.42
N ARG A 914 -29.68 -33.04 39.32
CA ARG A 914 -29.80 -31.58 39.14
C ARG A 914 -31.05 -31.19 38.36
N GLY A 915 -32.22 -31.66 38.81
CA GLY A 915 -33.49 -31.55 38.08
C GLY A 915 -33.90 -30.13 37.69
N GLU A 916 -33.67 -29.13 38.54
CA GLU A 916 -34.00 -27.73 38.21
C GLU A 916 -33.18 -27.20 37.02
N ARG A 917 -31.89 -27.55 36.93
CA ARG A 917 -31.04 -27.18 35.78
C ARG A 917 -31.42 -27.97 34.54
N ALA A 918 -31.77 -29.25 34.70
CA ALA A 918 -32.26 -30.08 33.61
C ALA A 918 -33.54 -29.50 32.98
N ALA A 919 -34.47 -28.98 33.80
CA ALA A 919 -35.69 -28.32 33.33
C ALA A 919 -35.38 -27.08 32.47
N LEU A 920 -34.43 -26.23 32.89
CA LEU A 920 -34.02 -25.05 32.10
C LEU A 920 -33.44 -25.43 30.73
N ILE A 921 -32.64 -26.50 30.67
CA ILE A 921 -32.13 -27.01 29.39
C ILE A 921 -33.26 -27.62 28.54
N GLY A 922 -34.24 -28.27 29.17
CA GLY A 922 -35.44 -28.77 28.50
C GLY A 922 -36.30 -27.67 27.87
N GLU A 923 -36.49 -26.54 28.55
CA GLU A 923 -37.20 -25.36 28.02
C GLU A 923 -36.51 -24.82 26.74
N GLU A 924 -35.18 -24.73 26.78
CA GLU A 924 -34.39 -24.27 25.63
C GLU A 924 -34.42 -25.29 24.48
N LEU A 925 -34.36 -26.58 24.77
CA LEU A 925 -34.50 -27.65 23.77
C LEU A 925 -35.85 -27.54 23.03
N GLU A 926 -36.96 -27.32 23.74
CA GLU A 926 -38.27 -27.14 23.11
C GLU A 926 -38.34 -25.86 22.26
N ARG A 927 -37.67 -24.79 22.69
CA ARG A 927 -37.53 -23.56 21.89
C ARG A 927 -36.77 -23.83 20.58
N VAL A 928 -35.64 -24.53 20.65
CA VAL A 928 -34.83 -24.90 19.48
C VAL A 928 -35.62 -25.78 18.51
N ARG A 929 -36.43 -26.74 19.01
CA ARG A 929 -37.33 -27.56 18.17
C ARG A 929 -38.38 -26.75 17.44
N ARG A 930 -38.99 -25.75 18.09
CA ARG A 930 -39.96 -24.84 17.43
C ARG A 930 -39.30 -24.02 16.33
N LEU A 931 -38.10 -23.50 16.59
CA LEU A 931 -37.27 -22.79 15.62
C LEU A 931 -36.92 -23.68 14.42
N HIS A 932 -36.44 -24.90 14.68
CA HIS A 932 -36.11 -25.90 13.67
C HIS A 932 -37.33 -26.24 12.80
N ALA A 933 -38.49 -26.51 13.39
CA ALA A 933 -39.71 -26.79 12.65
C ALA A 933 -40.15 -25.60 11.77
N ALA A 934 -40.01 -24.38 12.28
CA ALA A 934 -40.32 -23.17 11.52
C ALA A 934 -39.38 -22.99 10.31
N ASP A 935 -38.07 -23.17 10.52
CA ASP A 935 -37.07 -23.05 9.44
C ASP A 935 -37.17 -24.22 8.43
N ALA A 936 -37.57 -25.41 8.87
CA ALA A 936 -37.82 -26.54 7.98
C ALA A 936 -39.05 -26.32 7.07
N ARG A 937 -40.10 -25.64 7.56
CA ARG A 937 -41.23 -25.22 6.71
C ARG A 937 -40.81 -24.18 5.68
N LEU A 938 -39.91 -23.26 6.07
CA LEU A 938 -39.33 -22.30 5.14
C LEU A 938 -38.50 -23.01 4.05
N ALA A 939 -37.67 -23.98 4.45
CA ALA A 939 -36.88 -24.81 3.54
C ALA A 939 -37.75 -25.51 2.48
N ARG A 940 -38.95 -25.96 2.85
CA ARG A 940 -39.92 -26.62 1.96
C ARG A 940 -40.79 -25.65 1.15
N GLY A 941 -40.66 -24.33 1.36
CA GLY A 941 -41.52 -23.33 0.73
C GLY A 941 -42.96 -23.32 1.26
N GLU A 942 -43.23 -23.98 2.39
CA GLU A 942 -44.56 -24.04 3.03
C GLU A 942 -44.89 -22.77 3.82
N ALA A 943 -43.89 -21.93 4.11
CA ALA A 943 -44.05 -20.69 4.86
C ALA A 943 -43.50 -19.50 4.07
N VAL A 944 -44.33 -18.48 3.87
CA VAL A 944 -43.89 -17.16 3.37
C VAL A 944 -43.51 -16.30 4.58
N VAL A 945 -42.28 -15.79 4.60
CA VAL A 945 -41.86 -14.79 5.59
C VAL A 945 -42.38 -13.44 5.12
N GLU A 946 -43.62 -13.12 5.50
CA GLU A 946 -44.23 -11.82 5.17
C GLU A 946 -43.76 -10.68 6.10
N SER A 947 -43.05 -10.98 7.20
CA SER A 947 -42.66 -9.97 8.19
C SER A 947 -41.21 -9.51 8.02
N ARG A 948 -41.02 -8.18 7.91
CA ARG A 948 -39.70 -7.50 7.97
C ARG A 948 -38.90 -7.76 9.26
N GLY A 949 -39.54 -8.31 10.29
CA GLY A 949 -38.95 -8.57 11.61
C GLY A 949 -38.11 -9.84 11.77
N GLY A 950 -38.06 -10.69 10.73
CA GLY A 950 -37.39 -11.99 10.82
C GLY A 950 -38.13 -13.02 11.68
N LEU A 951 -37.57 -14.23 11.77
CA LEU A 951 -38.20 -15.38 12.44
C LEU A 951 -38.29 -15.19 13.96
N GLU A 952 -37.31 -14.49 14.56
CA GLU A 952 -37.28 -14.22 15.99
C GLU A 952 -38.36 -13.25 16.46
N GLU A 953 -38.63 -12.17 15.72
CA GLU A 953 -39.67 -11.21 16.12
C GLU A 953 -41.04 -11.89 16.11
N ARG A 954 -41.29 -12.75 15.12
CA ARG A 954 -42.49 -13.59 15.04
C ARG A 954 -42.56 -14.62 16.19
N LEU A 955 -41.43 -15.15 16.63
CA LEU A 955 -41.38 -16.03 17.79
C LEU A 955 -41.51 -15.28 19.13
N ARG A 956 -41.04 -14.03 19.22
CA ARG A 956 -41.30 -13.17 20.38
C ARG A 956 -42.77 -12.75 20.45
N GLU A 957 -43.42 -12.54 19.30
CA GLU A 957 -44.87 -12.36 19.24
C GLU A 957 -45.61 -13.60 19.74
N LEU A 958 -45.17 -14.80 19.33
CA LEU A 958 -45.75 -16.07 19.79
C LEU A 958 -45.49 -16.35 21.28
N ASP A 959 -44.25 -16.17 21.75
CA ASP A 959 -43.88 -16.31 23.17
C ASP A 959 -44.57 -15.22 24.04
N GLY A 960 -44.80 -14.02 23.49
CA GLY A 960 -45.48 -12.91 24.16
C GLY A 960 -46.99 -13.08 24.29
N ASP A 961 -47.61 -13.89 23.42
CA ASP A 961 -49.04 -14.23 23.47
C ASP A 961 -49.33 -15.38 24.45
N GLU A 962 -48.38 -16.30 24.67
CA GLU A 962 -48.49 -17.33 25.72
C GLU A 962 -48.33 -16.76 27.14
N GLY A 963 -47.65 -15.63 27.32
CA GLY A 963 -47.60 -14.93 28.60
C GLY A 963 -48.87 -14.11 28.93
N ARG A 964 -49.80 -13.97 27.99
CA ARG A 964 -51.08 -13.25 28.16
C ARG A 964 -52.31 -14.18 28.20
N ARG A 965 -52.15 -15.46 27.87
CA ARG A 965 -53.16 -16.51 28.04
C ARG A 965 -52.87 -17.32 29.28
#